data_AF-A0A2U1ATF9-F1
#
_entry.id   AF-A0A2U1ATF9-F1
#
_cell.length_a   1.000
_cell.length_b   1.000
_cell.length_c   1.000
_cell.angle_alpha   90.00
_cell.angle_beta   90.00
_cell.angle_gamma   90.00
#
_symmetry.space_group_name_H-M   'P 1'
#
loop_
_entity.id
_entity.type
_entity.pdbx_description
1 polymer ?
#
loop_
_entity_poly.entity_id
_entity_poly.type
_entity_poly.pdbx_seq_one_letter_code
_entity_poly.pdbx_strand_id
1 'polypeptide(L)'
;MNSLKKPYMLEFSCLIEGEKKIKNEFYFILKSTVDSSEHIIPVKQLRPLNIKVGETHTFYKEFNKKHKKHFIRLKLEPKYYKIKGFQKGNGEQDCDKEFFLVEDENKNIIKVPCFEWQKKETWEHEYLRCQVKGYHPNGSAILTNRENRHPIYKIGKEYIFEVIASKKKILNDKEYDYYEVLGEDGCVHEVNMLNGQSLNYNKVDRILCKVVDISHRLRLTQVKSKDPYFTRIDNIVINKTLISKYFNPIITAKVEDDKDIIQLIQQYESESAFWVFTFTNKILLRKLQEELKKYNYPVAREINQLIIIFESWIIKRGIITSIPDEYRKESTLIKAKSQLNSAIIIDNVLEELAKNRYDFLDKLDLLEDTGKSLAKVYYLILFSNIELISEKKFIVNLKELLNNLDIEAESNYNYLNKLLNLISKKKKSFIVEEEEAYFNLTSVYASNLTLEDSQRKYVYWSYAELLLANKLGNLELFNLLVGQLLRRWIKTESLIDNKHTLLINSYYHFENLSSPLKQPPFVFNNEELVVDFNKLINVDEFESQNLDTWLNLEENFIANSTIIVKLVKRTKTGFEVEFNGLKGFLPNHLITARILKTYVFEDCDFIISAKCLAFSSFFKFFLVSQLPSSDSKYFIQNNNIFRKGGIYDGIIKRVESYGCFISTASGEGLLHVSNIFDFYWNEEFIYDYFPEGKKIRVVVTDISEDGKIGFSLIELKYLEPYNYREFVDEIFSVDLENIDSVRTDDRLDSVYVTAQKEKALCFEQLAVLQLSIQDKLNSFKLAKQFYANTNNARSYLADIYTSYFQILLQINECLIKQTLKGIRQIKLEAEAIKSSVSLQTLKTFPDSEKLIYFLDIISLFNEKNDESTELLYNYSLNYSKDTSKGALKTIAKITLANNLLVSETKDEDEFSLKNLRLIYDYISNGVLSLSETIEDKHDRERKEEILYWKEMIKGDENEKLEFKSSLFTPILDEERQHKLDLLKKIEKKTDVIKKDIDRINGDLAKKAIIHSSLKTLAAFANTSGGTLLLGVSDNKRVLGLEQEYLSFNKKSDQGRDGFGKYFDNVVKDYLGDSFSSLMTRKFLRFPEGDVLIITVKPSLQEVFLLKDEEGNYSEQLYIRNLSSSKALWGIELTKFIKNKHINQLESKHITIEDQYN
;
A
#
# COMPACT_ATOMS: atom_id res chain seq x y z
N MET A 1 -37.48 14.04 25.66
CA MET A 1 -38.57 13.20 25.11
C MET A 1 -38.72 11.98 25.98
N ASN A 2 -39.88 11.79 26.62
CA ASN A 2 -40.41 10.49 27.07
C ASN A 2 -41.78 10.73 27.72
N SER A 3 -42.77 11.00 26.87
CA SER A 3 -44.17 11.00 27.27
C SER A 3 -44.65 9.55 27.36
N LEU A 4 -44.93 9.11 28.58
CA LEU A 4 -46.01 8.19 28.97
C LEU A 4 -46.47 7.21 27.86
N LYS A 5 -45.99 5.97 27.88
CA LYS A 5 -46.68 4.83 27.25
C LYS A 5 -48.03 4.61 27.96
N LYS A 6 -49.03 5.40 27.60
CA LYS A 6 -50.44 5.00 27.78
C LYS A 6 -50.73 3.89 26.75
N PRO A 7 -51.63 2.93 27.05
CA PRO A 7 -52.14 2.04 26.01
C PRO A 7 -52.67 2.88 24.84
N TYR A 8 -52.25 2.56 23.60
CA TYR A 8 -52.64 3.29 22.39
C TYR A 8 -54.17 3.33 22.29
N MET A 9 -54.75 4.47 22.68
CA MET A 9 -56.13 4.83 22.38
C MET A 9 -56.08 5.63 21.09
N LEU A 10 -56.58 5.05 19.99
CA LEU A 10 -56.67 5.75 18.71
C LEU A 10 -58.00 6.51 18.67
N GLU A 11 -57.91 7.82 18.52
CA GLU A 11 -59.05 8.72 18.35
C GLU A 11 -59.32 8.93 16.86
N PHE A 12 -60.57 8.78 16.41
CA PHE A 12 -60.95 8.93 15.01
C PHE A 12 -62.42 9.39 14.91
N SER A 13 -62.72 10.22 13.91
CA SER A 13 -64.06 10.76 13.68
C SER A 13 -64.83 9.90 12.67
N CYS A 14 -66.09 9.61 12.94
CA CYS A 14 -66.95 8.79 12.09
C CYS A 14 -68.30 9.44 11.80
N LEU A 15 -68.75 9.32 10.56
CA LEU A 15 -70.14 9.55 10.14
C LEU A 15 -70.99 8.31 10.44
N ILE A 16 -72.17 8.50 11.02
CA ILE A 16 -73.14 7.41 11.22
C ILE A 16 -74.00 7.27 9.97
N GLU A 17 -73.69 6.30 9.10
CA GLU A 17 -74.32 6.17 7.78
C GLU A 17 -75.69 5.46 7.81
N GLY A 18 -75.91 4.56 8.78
CA GLY A 18 -77.18 3.83 8.87
C GLY A 18 -77.20 2.77 9.96
N GLU A 19 -78.29 1.99 10.04
CA GLU A 19 -78.46 0.88 10.96
C GLU A 19 -78.48 -0.46 10.22
N LYS A 20 -77.84 -1.50 10.78
CA LYS A 20 -77.86 -2.87 10.27
C LYS A 20 -78.19 -3.86 11.39
N LYS A 21 -79.05 -4.83 11.08
CA LYS A 21 -79.41 -5.92 12.01
C LYS A 21 -78.46 -7.10 11.85
N ILE A 22 -77.85 -7.58 12.93
CA ILE A 22 -76.97 -8.76 12.95
C ILE A 22 -77.40 -9.66 14.12
N LYS A 23 -77.74 -10.92 13.84
CA LYS A 23 -78.06 -11.98 14.83
C LYS A 23 -78.94 -11.49 16.02
N ASN A 24 -80.05 -10.80 15.71
CA ASN A 24 -81.04 -10.20 16.62
C ASN A 24 -80.72 -8.86 17.31
N GLU A 25 -79.56 -8.24 17.10
CA GLU A 25 -79.29 -6.88 17.59
C GLU A 25 -79.10 -5.87 16.45
N PHE A 26 -79.52 -4.62 16.68
CA PHE A 26 -79.29 -3.50 15.75
C PHE A 26 -77.95 -2.82 16.07
N TYR A 27 -77.19 -2.53 15.02
CA TYR A 27 -75.89 -1.84 15.08
C TYR A 27 -75.94 -0.59 14.19
N PHE A 28 -75.35 0.51 14.64
CA PHE A 28 -75.02 1.64 13.77
C PHE A 28 -73.76 1.33 12.96
N ILE A 29 -73.79 1.66 11.67
CA ILE A 29 -72.62 1.65 10.77
C ILE A 29 -71.92 3.00 10.91
N LEU A 30 -70.68 2.95 11.37
CA LEU A 30 -69.78 4.09 11.53
C LEU A 30 -68.78 4.06 10.38
N LYS A 31 -68.66 5.15 9.64
CA LYS A 31 -67.64 5.30 8.61
C LYS A 31 -66.65 6.37 8.99
N SER A 32 -65.39 5.99 9.13
CA SER A 32 -64.29 6.91 9.42
C SER A 32 -64.20 8.01 8.36
N THR A 33 -64.16 9.26 8.79
CA THR A 33 -64.07 10.41 7.89
C THR A 33 -62.66 10.62 7.33
N VAL A 34 -61.67 9.85 7.79
CA VAL A 34 -60.25 10.01 7.42
C VAL A 34 -59.82 8.93 6.42
N ASP A 35 -60.13 7.66 6.69
CA ASP A 35 -59.69 6.52 5.89
C ASP A 35 -60.85 5.72 5.28
N SER A 36 -62.09 6.20 5.42
CA SER A 36 -63.31 5.54 4.93
C SER A 36 -63.55 4.13 5.47
N SER A 37 -62.82 3.71 6.51
CA SER A 37 -63.00 2.40 7.12
C SER A 37 -64.36 2.29 7.82
N GLU A 38 -65.03 1.16 7.61
CA GLU A 38 -66.33 0.86 8.22
C GLU A 38 -66.16 0.12 9.55
N HIS A 39 -66.93 0.57 10.53
CA HIS A 39 -66.99 0.05 11.88
C HIS A 39 -68.45 -0.09 12.31
N ILE A 40 -68.73 -0.94 13.30
CA ILE A 40 -70.09 -1.12 13.82
C ILE A 40 -70.12 -0.96 15.34
N ILE A 41 -71.17 -0.32 15.84
CA ILE A 41 -71.42 -0.16 17.28
C ILE A 41 -72.88 -0.51 17.60
N PRO A 42 -73.17 -1.28 18.67
CA PRO A 42 -74.55 -1.63 19.01
C PRO A 42 -75.40 -0.36 19.23
N VAL A 43 -76.59 -0.28 18.61
CA VAL A 43 -77.49 0.88 18.74
C VAL A 43 -77.80 1.18 20.20
N LYS A 44 -77.97 0.15 21.03
CA LYS A 44 -78.20 0.27 22.48
C LYS A 44 -77.14 1.08 23.25
N GLN A 45 -75.90 1.16 22.75
CA GLN A 45 -74.84 1.96 23.38
C GLN A 45 -74.94 3.46 23.09
N LEU A 46 -75.53 3.82 21.96
CA LEU A 46 -75.65 5.23 21.51
C LEU A 46 -77.08 5.77 21.65
N ARG A 47 -78.09 4.90 21.75
CA ARG A 47 -79.51 5.27 21.89
C ARG A 47 -79.81 6.22 23.08
N PRO A 48 -79.20 6.08 24.28
CA PRO A 48 -79.41 7.01 25.39
C PRO A 48 -78.92 8.44 25.11
N LEU A 49 -78.06 8.62 24.09
CA LEU A 49 -77.44 9.90 23.73
C LEU A 49 -78.20 10.64 22.62
N ASN A 50 -79.35 10.11 22.16
CA ASN A 50 -80.21 10.71 21.14
C ASN A 50 -79.51 11.00 19.78
N ILE A 51 -78.47 10.23 19.46
CA ILE A 51 -77.65 10.38 18.26
C ILE A 51 -78.41 9.91 17.01
N LYS A 52 -78.36 10.69 15.92
CA LYS A 52 -79.09 10.42 14.67
C LYS A 52 -78.19 9.94 13.53
N VAL A 53 -78.76 9.17 12.61
CA VAL A 53 -78.12 8.82 11.34
C VAL A 53 -77.85 10.11 10.54
N GLY A 54 -76.65 10.25 10.00
CA GLY A 54 -76.16 11.45 9.30
C GLY A 54 -75.27 12.38 10.14
N GLU A 55 -75.11 12.13 11.44
CA GLU A 55 -74.23 12.93 12.31
C GLU A 55 -72.79 12.38 12.35
N THR A 56 -71.82 13.28 12.42
CA THR A 56 -70.39 12.94 12.61
C THR A 56 -70.00 13.13 14.07
N HIS A 57 -69.40 12.10 14.65
CA HIS A 57 -68.94 12.11 16.05
C HIS A 57 -67.55 11.50 16.18
N THR A 58 -66.82 11.84 17.26
CA THR A 58 -65.47 11.31 17.51
C THR A 58 -65.52 10.08 18.43
N PHE A 59 -64.76 9.04 18.08
CA PHE A 59 -64.73 7.77 18.78
C PHE A 59 -63.30 7.39 19.18
N TYR A 60 -63.18 6.55 20.20
CA TYR A 60 -61.95 5.89 20.63
C TYR A 60 -61.99 4.42 20.25
N LYS A 61 -60.86 3.90 19.76
CA LYS A 61 -60.62 2.46 19.54
C LYS A 61 -59.61 2.00 20.58
N GLU A 62 -60.07 1.17 21.50
CA GLU A 62 -59.27 0.64 22.60
C GLU A 62 -59.13 -0.87 22.47
N PHE A 63 -57.91 -1.39 22.64
CA PHE A 63 -57.68 -2.83 22.66
C PHE A 63 -57.94 -3.40 24.05
N ASN A 64 -58.96 -4.26 24.18
CA ASN A 64 -59.22 -4.96 25.42
C ASN A 64 -58.33 -6.19 25.51
N LYS A 65 -57.29 -6.11 26.35
CA LYS A 65 -56.34 -7.22 26.59
C LYS A 65 -57.01 -8.52 27.05
N LYS A 66 -58.10 -8.45 27.81
CA LYS A 66 -58.80 -9.62 28.39
C LYS A 66 -59.58 -10.42 27.34
N HIS A 67 -60.13 -9.73 26.34
CA HIS A 67 -60.93 -10.36 25.28
C HIS A 67 -60.22 -10.42 23.92
N LYS A 68 -58.97 -9.94 23.84
CA LYS A 68 -58.16 -9.81 22.61
C LYS A 68 -58.94 -9.18 21.44
N LYS A 69 -59.78 -8.17 21.72
CA LYS A 69 -60.64 -7.49 20.73
C LYS A 69 -60.57 -5.98 20.91
N HIS A 70 -60.70 -5.24 19.80
CA HIS A 70 -60.87 -3.79 19.84
C HIS A 70 -62.32 -3.42 20.09
N PHE A 71 -62.54 -2.46 20.99
CA PHE A 71 -63.84 -1.88 21.27
C PHE A 71 -63.84 -0.42 20.83
N ILE A 72 -64.95 -0.01 20.21
CA ILE A 72 -65.17 1.36 19.77
C ILE A 72 -66.14 2.03 20.73
N ARG A 73 -65.81 3.23 21.17
CA ARG A 73 -66.64 3.98 22.10
C ARG A 73 -66.64 5.47 21.77
N LEU A 74 -67.80 6.12 21.86
CA LEU A 74 -67.93 7.55 21.63
C LEU A 74 -67.11 8.37 22.65
N LYS A 75 -66.37 9.37 22.15
CA LYS A 75 -65.69 10.39 22.96
C LYS A 75 -66.72 11.42 23.43
N LEU A 76 -66.91 11.51 24.74
CA LEU A 76 -67.72 12.55 25.36
C LEU A 76 -66.81 13.55 26.07
N GLU A 77 -66.96 14.82 25.73
CA GLU A 77 -66.22 15.91 26.38
C GLU A 77 -66.66 16.09 27.84
N PRO A 78 -65.75 16.43 28.76
CA PRO A 78 -66.12 16.71 30.14
C PRO A 78 -67.06 17.91 30.23
N LYS A 79 -68.18 17.75 30.93
CA LYS A 79 -69.17 18.81 31.21
C LYS A 79 -69.09 19.25 32.67
N TYR A 80 -69.63 20.42 32.98
CA TYR A 80 -69.76 20.92 34.34
C TYR A 80 -71.11 20.48 34.93
N TYR A 81 -71.07 19.84 36.09
CA TYR A 81 -72.25 19.38 36.82
C TYR A 81 -72.40 20.17 38.12
N LYS A 82 -73.62 20.59 38.44
CA LYS A 82 -73.89 21.41 39.63
C LYS A 82 -73.71 20.57 40.89
N ILE A 83 -72.89 21.06 41.83
CA ILE A 83 -72.66 20.39 43.10
C ILE A 83 -73.84 20.67 44.04
N LYS A 84 -74.35 19.64 44.70
CA LYS A 84 -75.44 19.69 45.68
C LYS A 84 -74.99 19.43 47.11
N GLY A 85 -73.83 18.81 47.28
CA GLY A 85 -73.25 18.57 48.59
C GLY A 85 -72.02 17.70 48.52
N PHE A 86 -71.45 17.46 49.69
CA PHE A 86 -70.34 16.53 49.92
C PHE A 86 -70.81 15.43 50.85
N GLN A 87 -70.37 14.21 50.60
CA GLN A 87 -70.68 13.06 51.44
C GLN A 87 -69.42 12.23 51.69
N LYS A 88 -69.19 11.81 52.94
CA LYS A 88 -68.20 10.78 53.28
C LYS A 88 -68.74 9.38 53.03
N GLY A 89 -67.89 8.45 52.60
CA GLY A 89 -68.26 7.05 52.38
C GLY A 89 -68.70 6.36 53.68
N ASN A 90 -69.68 5.46 53.60
CA ASN A 90 -70.29 4.79 54.77
C ASN A 90 -70.00 3.27 54.83
N GLY A 91 -69.00 2.74 54.10
CA GLY A 91 -68.72 1.30 54.01
C GLY A 91 -67.27 0.93 54.38
N GLU A 92 -67.04 -0.32 54.81
CA GLU A 92 -65.74 -0.84 55.29
C GLU A 92 -64.58 -0.70 54.29
N GLN A 93 -64.84 -0.57 52.98
CA GLN A 93 -63.82 -0.39 51.93
C GLN A 93 -63.62 1.07 51.46
N ASP A 94 -64.47 2.01 51.88
CA ASP A 94 -64.49 3.40 51.37
C ASP A 94 -64.70 4.47 52.47
N CYS A 95 -64.49 4.12 53.74
CA CYS A 95 -64.78 4.97 54.90
C CYS A 95 -64.06 6.34 54.91
N ASP A 96 -62.90 6.44 54.26
CA ASP A 96 -62.08 7.68 54.22
C ASP A 96 -62.23 8.48 52.92
N LYS A 97 -63.05 8.03 51.95
CA LYS A 97 -63.22 8.74 50.67
C LYS A 97 -64.36 9.75 50.71
N GLU A 98 -64.08 10.97 50.26
CA GLU A 98 -65.08 12.01 50.07
C GLU A 98 -65.63 11.98 48.64
N PHE A 99 -66.93 12.26 48.51
CA PHE A 99 -67.63 12.30 47.24
C PHE A 99 -68.37 13.63 47.08
N PHE A 100 -68.28 14.21 45.89
CA PHE A 100 -69.21 15.21 45.43
C PHE A 100 -70.55 14.57 45.08
N LEU A 101 -71.63 15.17 45.56
CA LEU A 101 -72.98 14.89 45.11
C LEU A 101 -73.29 15.89 43.99
N VAL A 102 -73.37 15.42 42.76
CA VAL A 102 -73.65 16.27 41.60
C VAL A 102 -75.00 15.92 40.98
N GLU A 103 -75.71 16.94 40.48
CA GLU A 103 -77.00 16.77 39.80
C GLU A 103 -76.78 16.56 38.30
N ASP A 104 -77.33 15.48 37.73
CA ASP A 104 -77.35 15.27 36.27
C ASP A 104 -78.49 16.01 35.56
N GLU A 105 -78.49 15.95 34.22
CA GLU A 105 -79.51 16.60 33.37
C GLU A 105 -80.95 16.13 33.68
N ASN A 106 -81.11 14.96 34.31
CA ASN A 106 -82.40 14.36 34.72
C ASN A 106 -82.72 14.59 36.21
N LYS A 107 -81.98 15.48 36.89
CA LYS A 107 -82.09 15.78 38.34
C LYS A 107 -81.75 14.62 39.27
N ASN A 108 -81.06 13.58 38.79
CA ASN A 108 -80.55 12.53 39.67
C ASN A 108 -79.29 13.00 40.39
N ILE A 109 -79.15 12.62 41.65
CA ILE A 109 -77.94 12.88 42.44
C ILE A 109 -76.94 11.75 42.22
N ILE A 110 -75.76 12.08 41.68
CA ILE A 110 -74.68 11.13 41.39
C ILE A 110 -73.51 11.39 42.35
N LYS A 111 -72.96 10.31 42.92
CA LYS A 111 -71.74 10.35 43.72
C LYS A 111 -70.51 10.31 42.82
N VAL A 112 -69.68 11.34 42.90
CA VAL A 112 -68.41 11.44 42.16
C VAL A 112 -67.26 11.54 43.15
N PRO A 113 -66.24 10.66 43.08
CA PRO A 113 -65.11 10.72 44.01
C PRO A 113 -64.36 12.05 43.94
N CYS A 114 -64.05 12.63 45.10
CA CYS A 114 -63.13 13.76 45.22
C CYS A 114 -61.70 13.31 44.92
N PHE A 115 -60.88 14.20 44.38
CA PHE A 115 -59.43 14.06 44.40
C PHE A 115 -58.87 14.45 45.76
N GLU A 116 -57.64 14.02 46.08
CA GLU A 116 -57.04 14.22 47.41
C GLU A 116 -56.94 15.70 47.81
N TRP A 117 -56.78 16.60 46.85
CA TRP A 117 -56.71 18.05 47.06
C TRP A 117 -58.10 18.74 47.10
N GLN A 118 -59.19 18.02 46.84
CA GLN A 118 -60.55 18.56 46.79
C GLN A 118 -61.28 18.32 48.13
N LYS A 119 -61.06 19.23 49.08
CA LYS A 119 -61.69 19.19 50.41
C LYS A 119 -62.93 20.07 50.47
N LYS A 120 -63.91 19.67 51.28
CA LYS A 120 -65.16 20.44 51.46
C LYS A 120 -64.91 21.86 51.97
N GLU A 121 -63.91 22.05 52.83
CA GLU A 121 -63.61 23.33 53.48
C GLU A 121 -62.96 24.36 52.53
N THR A 122 -62.24 23.90 51.50
CA THR A 122 -61.47 24.76 50.59
C THR A 122 -62.08 24.88 49.18
N TRP A 123 -63.10 24.08 48.86
CA TRP A 123 -63.73 24.07 47.55
C TRP A 123 -64.70 25.26 47.34
N GLU A 124 -64.41 26.11 46.36
CA GLU A 124 -65.19 27.33 46.09
C GLU A 124 -66.06 27.27 44.81
N HIS A 125 -65.89 26.25 43.96
CA HIS A 125 -66.57 26.20 42.68
C HIS A 125 -67.97 25.58 42.79
N GLU A 126 -69.00 26.24 42.26
CA GLU A 126 -70.39 25.73 42.27
C GLU A 126 -70.61 24.49 41.38
N TYR A 127 -69.70 24.25 40.43
CA TYR A 127 -69.80 23.16 39.46
C TYR A 127 -68.51 22.33 39.42
N LEU A 128 -68.69 21.01 39.31
CA LEU A 128 -67.61 20.05 39.16
C LEU A 128 -67.49 19.63 37.69
N ARG A 129 -66.28 19.75 37.12
CA ARG A 129 -66.01 19.20 35.78
C ARG A 129 -65.94 17.67 35.82
N CYS A 130 -66.89 17.00 35.19
CA CYS A 130 -66.95 15.54 35.11
C CYS A 130 -67.04 15.05 33.66
N GLN A 131 -66.50 13.87 33.41
CA GLN A 131 -66.65 13.17 32.14
C GLN A 131 -67.60 11.98 32.28
N VAL A 132 -68.52 11.83 31.33
CA VAL A 132 -69.48 10.73 31.29
C VAL A 132 -68.77 9.44 30.85
N LYS A 133 -68.66 8.49 31.76
CA LYS A 133 -68.13 7.14 31.52
C LYS A 133 -69.19 6.13 31.06
N GLY A 134 -70.47 6.47 31.09
CA GLY A 134 -71.58 5.62 30.66
C GLY A 134 -72.87 6.03 31.34
N TYR A 135 -73.91 5.20 31.23
CA TYR A 135 -75.18 5.37 31.94
C TYR A 135 -75.55 4.06 32.62
N HIS A 136 -76.15 4.14 33.80
CA HIS A 136 -76.78 3.01 34.47
C HIS A 136 -78.05 2.57 33.73
N PRO A 137 -78.54 1.32 33.94
CA PRO A 137 -79.77 0.83 33.29
C PRO A 137 -81.03 1.68 33.56
N ASN A 138 -81.05 2.43 34.67
CA ASN A 138 -82.11 3.36 35.05
C ASN A 138 -81.97 4.75 34.39
N GLY A 139 -80.97 4.96 33.54
CA GLY A 139 -80.76 6.21 32.79
C GLY A 139 -79.88 7.25 33.48
N SER A 140 -79.39 7.03 34.72
CA SER A 140 -78.48 7.98 35.39
C SER A 140 -77.06 7.90 34.85
N ALA A 141 -76.36 9.03 34.77
CA ALA A 141 -74.99 9.06 34.23
C ALA A 141 -73.96 8.44 35.21
N ILE A 142 -72.96 7.76 34.67
CA ILE A 142 -71.75 7.35 35.40
C ILE A 142 -70.70 8.42 35.16
N LEU A 143 -70.35 9.18 36.18
CA LEU A 143 -69.45 10.32 36.08
C LEU A 143 -68.06 10.00 36.63
N THR A 144 -67.03 10.56 36.00
CA THR A 144 -65.66 10.55 36.52
C THR A 144 -65.16 11.98 36.66
N ASN A 145 -64.62 12.31 37.82
CA ASN A 145 -64.02 13.61 38.10
C ASN A 145 -62.88 13.90 37.10
N ARG A 146 -62.94 15.06 36.45
CA ARG A 146 -61.94 15.55 35.48
C ARG A 146 -61.60 17.01 35.72
N GLU A 147 -61.78 17.46 36.96
CA GLU A 147 -61.53 18.83 37.34
C GLU A 147 -60.04 19.14 37.28
N ASN A 148 -59.74 20.33 36.74
CA ASN A 148 -58.39 20.81 36.51
C ASN A 148 -58.20 22.25 37.04
N ARG A 149 -59.20 22.79 37.74
CA ARG A 149 -59.14 24.06 38.45
C ARG A 149 -58.96 23.80 39.93
N HIS A 150 -57.91 24.38 40.49
CA HIS A 150 -57.63 24.34 41.92
C HIS A 150 -58.00 25.70 42.56
N PRO A 151 -58.61 25.73 43.75
CA PRO A 151 -58.96 26.97 44.45
C PRO A 151 -57.79 27.91 44.79
N ILE A 152 -56.54 27.44 44.69
CA ILE A 152 -55.33 28.14 45.18
C ILE A 152 -54.28 28.17 44.07
N TYR A 153 -53.98 27.00 43.52
CA TYR A 153 -52.90 26.83 42.53
C TYR A 153 -53.36 27.02 41.08
N LYS A 154 -52.53 27.67 40.27
CA LYS A 154 -52.75 27.84 38.82
C LYS A 154 -51.62 27.20 38.01
N ILE A 155 -51.99 26.46 36.96
CA ILE A 155 -51.02 25.86 36.03
C ILE A 155 -50.12 26.96 35.45
N GLY A 156 -48.81 26.73 35.49
CA GLY A 156 -47.77 27.62 34.99
C GLY A 156 -47.28 28.67 35.99
N LYS A 157 -47.87 28.79 37.18
CA LYS A 157 -47.45 29.73 38.25
C LYS A 157 -46.56 29.05 39.30
N GLU A 158 -45.79 29.86 40.02
CA GLU A 158 -44.81 29.43 41.03
C GLU A 158 -45.31 29.71 42.44
N TYR A 159 -45.14 28.75 43.35
CA TYR A 159 -45.59 28.80 44.74
C TYR A 159 -44.56 28.15 45.65
N ILE A 160 -44.52 28.57 46.92
CA ILE A 160 -43.62 28.01 47.93
C ILE A 160 -44.34 26.86 48.63
N PHE A 161 -43.66 25.73 48.80
CA PHE A 161 -44.14 24.57 49.55
C PHE A 161 -43.17 24.24 50.69
N GLU A 162 -43.69 23.76 51.82
CA GLU A 162 -42.90 23.33 52.98
C GLU A 162 -42.54 21.85 52.86
N VAL A 163 -41.27 21.47 53.03
CA VAL A 163 -40.86 20.06 52.90
C VAL A 163 -41.14 19.34 54.20
N ILE A 164 -41.94 18.27 54.14
CA ILE A 164 -42.35 17.48 55.31
C ILE A 164 -41.53 16.20 55.43
N ALA A 165 -41.21 15.55 54.30
CA ALA A 165 -40.47 14.31 54.28
C ALA A 165 -39.72 14.11 52.95
N SER A 166 -38.70 13.26 52.99
CA SER A 166 -37.97 12.80 51.80
C SER A 166 -38.18 11.30 51.66
N LYS A 167 -38.59 10.83 50.48
CA LYS A 167 -38.97 9.43 50.23
C LYS A 167 -38.45 8.94 48.90
N LYS A 168 -38.46 7.61 48.75
CA LYS A 168 -38.11 6.90 47.53
C LYS A 168 -39.27 6.05 47.04
N LYS A 169 -39.42 5.92 45.73
CA LYS A 169 -40.38 5.00 45.11
C LYS A 169 -39.81 4.31 43.88
N ILE A 170 -40.23 3.07 43.66
CA ILE A 170 -39.88 2.30 42.46
C ILE A 170 -41.07 2.35 41.50
N LEU A 171 -40.81 2.77 40.26
CA LEU A 171 -41.80 2.79 39.18
C LEU A 171 -41.16 2.26 37.90
N ASN A 172 -41.69 1.17 37.33
CA ASN A 172 -41.15 0.51 36.12
C ASN A 172 -39.64 0.19 36.22
N ASP A 173 -39.23 -0.48 37.29
CA ASP A 173 -37.83 -0.88 37.56
C ASP A 173 -36.83 0.29 37.66
N LYS A 174 -37.32 1.51 37.92
CA LYS A 174 -36.48 2.68 38.20
C LYS A 174 -36.84 3.29 39.55
N GLU A 175 -35.80 3.59 40.34
CA GLU A 175 -35.91 4.25 41.64
C GLU A 175 -35.96 5.78 41.45
N TYR A 176 -36.87 6.44 42.16
CA TYR A 176 -37.08 7.89 42.10
C TYR A 176 -37.10 8.47 43.52
N ASP A 177 -36.22 9.44 43.77
CA ASP A 177 -36.18 10.25 44.99
C ASP A 177 -37.16 11.44 44.85
N TYR A 178 -38.01 11.68 45.85
CA TYR A 178 -38.95 12.79 45.86
C TYR A 178 -39.16 13.38 47.27
N TYR A 179 -39.49 14.68 47.31
CA TYR A 179 -39.96 15.34 48.51
C TYR A 179 -41.49 15.26 48.61
N GLU A 180 -41.98 14.98 49.82
CA GLU A 180 -43.35 15.27 50.23
C GLU A 180 -43.39 16.70 50.75
N VAL A 181 -44.27 17.51 50.17
CA VAL A 181 -44.36 18.94 50.46
C VAL A 181 -45.77 19.35 50.85
N LEU A 182 -45.90 20.17 51.90
CA LEU A 182 -47.18 20.72 52.36
C LEU A 182 -47.52 21.95 51.52
N GLY A 183 -48.69 21.92 50.89
CA GLY A 183 -49.28 23.09 50.25
C GLY A 183 -50.11 23.94 51.23
N GLU A 184 -50.37 25.18 50.84
CA GLU A 184 -51.31 26.10 51.51
C GLU A 184 -52.76 25.57 51.49
N ASP A 185 -53.05 24.59 50.62
CA ASP A 185 -54.29 23.81 50.61
C ASP A 185 -54.37 22.77 51.75
N GLY A 186 -53.33 22.70 52.60
CA GLY A 186 -53.21 21.73 53.67
C GLY A 186 -53.11 20.29 53.17
N CYS A 187 -52.71 20.08 51.92
CA CYS A 187 -52.51 18.76 51.32
C CYS A 187 -51.03 18.48 51.12
N VAL A 188 -50.67 17.20 51.15
CA VAL A 188 -49.30 16.74 50.87
C VAL A 188 -49.18 16.44 49.38
N HIS A 189 -48.21 17.09 48.73
CA HIS A 189 -47.92 16.93 47.31
C HIS A 189 -46.53 16.33 47.12
N GLU A 190 -46.29 15.77 45.93
CA GLU A 190 -44.99 15.19 45.58
C GLU A 190 -44.24 16.07 44.59
N VAL A 191 -42.94 16.24 44.80
CA VAL A 191 -42.04 16.88 43.82
C VAL A 191 -40.71 16.13 43.77
N ASN A 192 -40.25 15.81 42.57
CA ASN A 192 -39.02 15.06 42.39
C ASN A 192 -37.83 15.84 42.97
N MET A 193 -36.94 15.12 43.65
CA MET A 193 -35.65 15.66 44.08
C MET A 193 -34.75 15.87 42.86
N LEU A 194 -33.94 16.91 42.90
CA LEU A 194 -32.90 17.15 41.91
C LEU A 194 -31.64 16.36 42.28
N ASN A 195 -30.80 16.08 41.28
CA ASN A 195 -29.56 15.33 41.48
C ASN A 195 -28.72 15.96 42.60
N GLY A 196 -28.30 15.15 43.58
CA GLY A 196 -27.51 15.59 44.74
C GLY A 196 -28.32 16.04 45.96
N GLN A 197 -29.62 16.33 45.83
CA GLN A 197 -30.47 16.66 46.98
C GLN A 197 -30.70 15.46 47.92
N SER A 198 -30.64 14.23 47.40
CA SER A 198 -30.82 12.99 48.17
C SER A 198 -29.64 12.64 49.09
N LEU A 199 -28.57 13.43 49.04
CA LEU A 199 -27.41 13.28 49.93
C LEU A 199 -27.44 14.26 51.11
N ASN A 200 -28.40 15.19 51.13
CA ASN A 200 -28.51 16.25 52.13
C ASN A 200 -29.96 16.43 52.61
N TYR A 201 -30.57 15.34 53.08
CA TYR A 201 -31.99 15.26 53.49
C TYR A 201 -32.43 16.31 54.54
N ASN A 202 -31.50 16.91 55.29
CA ASN A 202 -31.79 17.69 56.50
C ASN A 202 -31.67 19.22 56.33
N LYS A 203 -31.75 19.78 55.11
CA LYS A 203 -31.40 21.21 54.89
C LYS A 203 -32.36 22.04 54.06
N VAL A 204 -33.52 21.51 53.68
CA VAL A 204 -34.45 22.23 52.81
C VAL A 204 -35.82 22.30 53.47
N ASP A 205 -36.10 23.40 54.17
CA ASP A 205 -37.38 23.57 54.88
C ASP A 205 -38.50 24.03 53.93
N ARG A 206 -38.15 24.76 52.85
CA ARG A 206 -39.09 25.30 51.87
C ARG A 206 -38.52 25.28 50.46
N ILE A 207 -39.35 24.91 49.47
CA ILE A 207 -38.97 24.89 48.05
C ILE A 207 -39.96 25.65 47.18
N LEU A 208 -39.43 26.43 46.23
CA LEU A 208 -40.23 27.10 45.21
C LEU A 208 -40.53 26.10 44.09
N CYS A 209 -41.81 25.87 43.80
CA CYS A 209 -42.26 24.95 42.76
C CYS A 209 -43.17 25.64 41.76
N LYS A 210 -43.00 25.30 40.48
CA LYS A 210 -43.94 25.62 39.41
C LYS A 210 -44.99 24.53 39.28
N VAL A 211 -46.25 24.91 39.18
CA VAL A 211 -47.36 23.99 38.95
C VAL A 211 -47.40 23.63 37.47
N VAL A 212 -47.19 22.36 37.14
CA VAL A 212 -47.13 21.86 35.76
C VAL A 212 -48.49 21.36 35.29
N ASP A 213 -49.26 20.73 36.16
CA ASP A 213 -50.56 20.14 35.84
C ASP A 213 -51.41 20.01 37.11
N ILE A 214 -52.73 20.13 36.96
CA ILE A 214 -53.72 19.94 38.02
C ILE A 214 -54.70 18.88 37.51
N SER A 215 -54.66 17.70 38.12
CA SER A 215 -55.58 16.61 37.79
C SER A 215 -56.01 15.86 39.05
N HIS A 216 -55.82 14.54 39.11
CA HIS A 216 -56.09 13.78 40.35
C HIS A 216 -55.12 14.13 41.49
N ARG A 217 -54.01 14.80 41.16
CA ARG A 217 -53.00 15.36 42.08
C ARG A 217 -52.41 16.63 41.49
N LEU A 218 -51.78 17.44 42.33
CA LEU A 218 -50.97 18.59 41.88
C LEU A 218 -49.62 18.07 41.37
N ARG A 219 -49.22 18.43 40.15
CA ARG A 219 -47.88 18.10 39.63
C ARG A 219 -46.97 19.31 39.71
N LEU A 220 -45.86 19.14 40.43
CA LEU A 220 -44.91 20.20 40.75
C LEU A 220 -43.56 19.98 40.07
N THR A 221 -42.82 21.05 39.83
CA THR A 221 -41.41 21.02 39.42
C THR A 221 -40.66 22.13 40.14
N GLN A 222 -39.52 21.82 40.75
CA GLN A 222 -38.73 22.81 41.50
C GLN A 222 -38.21 23.92 40.60
N VAL A 223 -38.09 25.14 41.14
CA VAL A 223 -37.59 26.35 40.47
C VAL A 223 -36.50 26.98 41.34
N LYS A 224 -35.40 27.50 40.73
CA LYS A 224 -34.25 28.13 41.41
C LYS A 224 -33.54 27.22 42.44
N SER A 225 -33.23 25.99 42.03
CA SER A 225 -32.46 25.06 42.84
C SER A 225 -30.96 25.28 42.71
N LYS A 226 -30.28 25.45 43.83
CA LYS A 226 -28.81 25.51 43.90
C LYS A 226 -28.22 24.10 43.88
N ASP A 227 -27.26 23.83 43.00
CA ASP A 227 -26.48 22.59 43.04
C ASP A 227 -25.60 22.58 44.32
N PRO A 228 -25.75 21.60 45.22
CA PRO A 228 -24.98 21.54 46.46
C PRO A 228 -23.47 21.31 46.24
N TYR A 229 -23.07 20.88 45.04
CA TYR A 229 -21.66 20.64 44.68
C TYR A 229 -21.02 21.79 43.92
N PHE A 230 -21.77 22.85 43.59
CA PHE A 230 -21.23 24.00 42.87
C PHE A 230 -20.29 24.81 43.76
N THR A 231 -19.11 25.10 43.24
CA THR A 231 -18.10 25.93 43.89
C THR A 231 -17.54 26.89 42.86
N ARG A 232 -17.46 28.18 43.23
CA ARG A 232 -16.88 29.21 42.37
C ARG A 232 -15.39 28.96 42.13
N ILE A 233 -14.89 29.33 40.95
CA ILE A 233 -13.51 29.04 40.51
C ILE A 233 -12.45 29.64 41.45
N ASP A 234 -12.75 30.79 42.08
CA ASP A 234 -11.90 31.47 43.07
C ASP A 234 -11.68 30.66 44.35
N ASN A 235 -12.55 29.71 44.66
CA ASN A 235 -12.40 28.77 45.78
C ASN A 235 -11.62 27.49 45.41
N ILE A 236 -11.36 27.29 44.11
CA ILE A 236 -10.66 26.11 43.57
C ILE A 236 -9.21 26.47 43.25
N VAL A 237 -9.01 27.59 42.56
CA VAL A 237 -7.69 28.09 42.17
C VAL A 237 -7.24 29.15 43.18
N ILE A 238 -6.34 28.81 44.10
CA ILE A 238 -5.88 29.76 45.14
C ILE A 238 -5.02 30.90 44.53
N ASN A 239 -4.34 30.64 43.41
CA ASN A 239 -3.46 31.60 42.77
C ASN A 239 -4.26 32.68 42.00
N LYS A 240 -4.36 33.88 42.60
CA LYS A 240 -5.09 35.04 42.04
C LYS A 240 -4.56 35.51 40.68
N THR A 241 -3.28 35.30 40.41
CA THR A 241 -2.63 35.69 39.15
C THR A 241 -3.13 34.81 37.99
N LEU A 242 -3.25 33.50 38.21
CA LEU A 242 -3.81 32.56 37.22
C LEU A 242 -5.31 32.81 36.97
N ILE A 243 -6.08 33.13 38.02
CA ILE A 243 -7.49 33.53 37.87
C ILE A 243 -7.61 34.75 36.96
N SER A 244 -6.83 35.80 37.25
CA SER A 244 -6.85 37.04 36.48
C SER A 244 -6.47 36.83 35.02
N LYS A 245 -5.52 35.92 34.76
CA LYS A 245 -5.01 35.64 33.43
C LYS A 245 -5.93 34.76 32.58
N TYR A 246 -6.53 33.72 33.16
CA TYR A 246 -7.23 32.68 32.38
C TYR A 246 -8.74 32.65 32.55
N PHE A 247 -9.27 33.10 33.69
CA PHE A 247 -10.70 32.98 34.00
C PHE A 247 -11.43 34.31 34.01
N ASN A 248 -10.82 35.38 34.54
CA ASN A 248 -11.42 36.71 34.51
C ASN A 248 -11.79 37.14 33.09
N PRO A 249 -10.93 37.00 32.06
CA PRO A 249 -11.31 37.39 30.70
C PRO A 249 -12.47 36.59 30.14
N ILE A 250 -12.66 35.33 30.58
CA ILE A 250 -13.76 34.47 30.12
C ILE A 250 -15.07 34.85 30.81
N ILE A 251 -15.02 35.14 32.12
CA ILE A 251 -16.19 35.44 32.93
C ILE A 251 -16.67 36.90 32.73
N THR A 252 -15.76 37.83 32.45
CA THR A 252 -16.11 39.26 32.27
C THR A 252 -16.34 39.67 30.83
N ALA A 253 -15.80 38.94 29.84
CA ALA A 253 -16.02 39.28 28.45
C ALA A 253 -17.37 38.73 27.95
N LYS A 254 -18.14 39.61 27.30
CA LYS A 254 -19.23 39.20 26.40
C LYS A 254 -18.61 38.69 25.10
N VAL A 255 -18.03 37.50 25.12
CA VAL A 255 -17.46 36.88 23.91
C VAL A 255 -18.59 36.32 23.06
N GLU A 256 -18.75 36.81 21.83
CA GLU A 256 -19.93 36.53 20.99
C GLU A 256 -19.86 35.21 20.19
N ASP A 257 -18.69 34.58 20.01
CA ASP A 257 -18.54 33.52 18.98
C ASP A 257 -18.06 32.12 19.44
N ASP A 258 -17.63 31.91 20.70
CA ASP A 258 -17.15 30.58 21.14
C ASP A 258 -18.20 29.80 21.95
N LYS A 259 -18.78 28.78 21.32
CA LYS A 259 -19.84 27.93 21.90
C LYS A 259 -19.47 27.34 23.26
N ASP A 260 -18.24 26.90 23.47
CA ASP A 260 -17.82 26.26 24.72
C ASP A 260 -17.66 27.28 25.85
N ILE A 261 -17.21 28.49 25.53
CA ILE A 261 -17.12 29.61 26.48
C ILE A 261 -18.52 30.10 26.86
N ILE A 262 -19.41 30.26 25.88
CA ILE A 262 -20.81 30.65 26.13
C ILE A 262 -21.48 29.62 27.05
N GLN A 263 -21.28 28.33 26.78
CA GLN A 263 -21.79 27.26 27.65
C GLN A 263 -21.17 27.32 29.04
N LEU A 264 -19.86 27.53 29.18
CA LEU A 264 -19.23 27.69 30.49
C LEU A 264 -19.87 28.85 31.28
N ILE A 265 -20.04 30.02 30.66
CA ILE A 265 -20.64 31.20 31.31
C ILE A 265 -22.08 30.90 31.76
N GLN A 266 -22.92 30.36 30.87
CA GLN A 266 -24.31 30.03 31.19
C GLN A 266 -24.41 29.02 32.34
N GLN A 267 -23.58 27.97 32.31
CA GLN A 267 -23.57 26.95 33.35
C GLN A 267 -23.03 27.51 34.67
N TYR A 268 -22.06 28.42 34.62
CA TYR A 268 -21.50 29.12 35.78
C TYR A 268 -22.50 30.07 36.43
N GLU A 269 -23.27 30.82 35.64
CA GLU A 269 -24.38 31.67 36.12
C GLU A 269 -25.53 30.85 36.72
N SER A 270 -25.80 29.67 36.16
CA SER A 270 -26.81 28.74 36.67
C SER A 270 -26.37 27.94 37.90
N GLU A 271 -25.15 28.14 38.40
CA GLU A 271 -24.54 27.39 39.52
C GLU A 271 -24.58 25.86 39.31
N SER A 272 -24.27 25.39 38.09
CA SER A 272 -24.31 23.96 37.70
C SER A 272 -22.92 23.32 37.83
N ALA A 273 -22.70 22.51 38.86
CA ALA A 273 -21.35 22.02 39.19
C ALA A 273 -20.75 21.20 38.05
N PHE A 274 -21.36 20.06 37.71
CA PHE A 274 -20.85 19.09 36.73
C PHE A 274 -20.49 19.73 35.37
N TRP A 275 -21.36 20.60 34.86
CA TRP A 275 -21.15 21.22 33.54
C TRP A 275 -20.08 22.30 33.56
N VAL A 276 -19.95 23.07 34.65
CA VAL A 276 -18.86 24.04 34.82
C VAL A 276 -17.50 23.37 34.73
N PHE A 277 -17.30 22.21 35.38
CA PHE A 277 -16.03 21.46 35.27
C PHE A 277 -15.81 20.91 33.87
N THR A 278 -16.87 20.36 33.26
CA THR A 278 -16.80 19.78 31.92
C THR A 278 -16.31 20.80 30.90
N PHE A 279 -16.91 21.99 30.87
CA PHE A 279 -16.51 23.04 29.93
C PHE A 279 -15.18 23.70 30.33
N THR A 280 -14.88 23.84 31.62
CA THR A 280 -13.58 24.33 32.10
C THR A 280 -12.44 23.43 31.62
N ASN A 281 -12.55 22.12 31.82
CA ASN A 281 -11.56 21.15 31.36
C ASN A 281 -11.40 21.19 29.83
N LYS A 282 -12.51 21.26 29.09
CA LYS A 282 -12.48 21.36 27.62
C LYS A 282 -11.71 22.60 27.14
N ILE A 283 -11.98 23.77 27.76
CA ILE A 283 -11.32 25.03 27.40
C ILE A 283 -9.83 25.01 27.78
N LEU A 284 -9.48 24.53 28.98
CA LEU A 284 -8.08 24.44 29.42
C LEU A 284 -7.27 23.50 28.54
N LEU A 285 -7.81 22.34 28.18
CA LEU A 285 -7.15 21.39 27.26
C LEU A 285 -6.93 22.00 25.86
N ARG A 286 -7.92 22.71 25.33
CA ARG A 286 -7.78 23.41 24.03
C ARG A 286 -6.69 24.49 24.10
N LYS A 287 -6.67 25.32 25.15
CA LYS A 287 -5.63 26.34 25.36
C LYS A 287 -4.25 25.73 25.56
N LEU A 288 -4.15 24.61 26.28
CA LEU A 288 -2.90 23.86 26.43
C LEU A 288 -2.37 23.43 25.06
N GLN A 289 -3.23 22.84 24.21
CA GLN A 289 -2.85 22.43 22.85
C GLN A 289 -2.40 23.61 21.97
N GLU A 290 -3.05 24.76 22.06
CA GLU A 290 -2.68 25.97 21.32
C GLU A 290 -1.28 26.46 21.70
N GLU A 291 -0.95 26.51 22.99
CA GLU A 291 0.36 26.96 23.45
C GLU A 291 1.47 25.93 23.19
N LEU A 292 1.14 24.64 23.25
CA LEU A 292 2.05 23.56 22.83
C LEU A 292 2.41 23.65 21.34
N LYS A 293 1.43 23.95 20.46
CA LYS A 293 1.69 24.18 19.03
C LYS A 293 2.62 25.38 18.77
N LYS A 294 2.60 26.38 19.65
CA LYS A 294 3.49 27.55 19.60
C LYS A 294 4.82 27.32 20.32
N TYR A 295 5.06 26.14 20.91
CA TYR A 295 6.22 25.83 21.75
C TYR A 295 6.40 26.80 22.95
N ASN A 296 5.30 27.33 23.49
CA ASN A 296 5.30 28.24 24.62
C ASN A 296 5.19 27.47 25.96
N TYR A 297 6.25 26.73 26.30
CA TYR A 297 6.25 25.81 27.44
C TYR A 297 5.93 26.46 28.80
N PRO A 298 6.42 27.66 29.16
CA PRO A 298 6.08 28.29 30.43
C PRO A 298 4.57 28.54 30.59
N VAL A 299 3.91 29.05 29.54
CA VAL A 299 2.47 29.31 29.54
C VAL A 299 1.67 28.00 29.46
N ALA A 300 2.12 27.03 28.66
CA ALA A 300 1.54 25.70 28.62
C ALA A 300 1.57 25.03 30.01
N ARG A 301 2.68 25.19 30.75
CA ARG A 301 2.83 24.68 32.10
C ARG A 301 1.84 25.32 33.07
N GLU A 302 1.69 26.65 33.05
CA GLU A 302 0.67 27.35 33.86
C GLU A 302 -0.75 26.81 33.61
N ILE A 303 -1.11 26.55 32.34
CA ILE A 303 -2.42 25.98 31.97
C ILE A 303 -2.54 24.53 32.49
N ASN A 304 -1.49 23.73 32.35
CA ASN A 304 -1.47 22.35 32.83
C ASN A 304 -1.56 22.26 34.36
N GLN A 305 -0.95 23.21 35.10
CA GLN A 305 -1.12 23.33 36.55
C GLN A 305 -2.57 23.61 36.93
N LEU A 306 -3.29 24.42 36.15
CA LEU A 306 -4.73 24.60 36.35
C LEU A 306 -5.48 23.27 36.17
N ILE A 307 -5.17 22.49 35.13
CA ILE A 307 -5.76 21.15 34.93
C ILE A 307 -5.50 20.25 36.15
N ILE A 308 -4.26 20.20 36.67
CA ILE A 308 -3.92 19.43 37.87
C ILE A 308 -4.77 19.88 39.07
N ILE A 309 -4.93 21.19 39.27
CA ILE A 309 -5.74 21.76 40.36
C ILE A 309 -7.19 21.31 40.22
N PHE A 310 -7.78 21.42 39.02
CA PHE A 310 -9.17 21.02 38.76
C PHE A 310 -9.38 19.52 38.92
N GLU A 311 -8.54 18.67 38.33
CA GLU A 311 -8.65 17.21 38.45
C GLU A 311 -8.45 16.74 39.89
N SER A 312 -7.46 17.29 40.61
CA SER A 312 -7.26 17.02 42.03
C SER A 312 -8.47 17.43 42.86
N TRP A 313 -9.11 18.55 42.52
CA TRP A 313 -10.30 19.02 43.20
C TRP A 313 -11.51 18.12 42.92
N ILE A 314 -11.73 17.69 41.66
CA ILE A 314 -12.80 16.77 41.26
C ILE A 314 -12.70 15.46 42.05
N ILE A 315 -11.50 14.90 42.16
CA ILE A 315 -11.24 13.66 42.90
C ILE A 315 -11.45 13.84 44.41
N LYS A 316 -11.01 14.98 45.00
CA LYS A 316 -11.09 15.23 46.45
C LYS A 316 -12.46 15.66 46.95
N ARG A 317 -13.19 16.50 46.21
CA ARG A 317 -14.44 17.16 46.64
C ARG A 317 -15.70 16.44 46.18
N GLY A 318 -15.56 15.40 45.36
CA GLY A 318 -16.64 14.44 45.12
C GLY A 318 -17.72 14.91 44.15
N ILE A 319 -17.44 15.71 43.12
CA ILE A 319 -18.43 15.86 42.03
C ILE A 319 -18.78 14.52 41.38
N ILE A 320 -17.85 13.58 41.43
CA ILE A 320 -18.09 12.19 41.05
C ILE A 320 -19.25 11.59 41.88
N THR A 321 -19.46 12.01 43.13
CA THR A 321 -20.60 11.56 43.96
C THR A 321 -21.92 12.20 43.59
N SER A 322 -21.93 13.26 42.76
CA SER A 322 -23.15 13.81 42.17
C SER A 322 -23.64 13.02 40.94
N ILE A 323 -22.87 12.03 40.47
CA ILE A 323 -23.25 11.12 39.39
C ILE A 323 -24.12 10.00 39.99
N PRO A 324 -25.40 9.87 39.58
CA PRO A 324 -26.34 8.93 40.22
C PRO A 324 -26.14 7.46 39.83
N ASP A 325 -25.45 7.19 38.73
CA ASP A 325 -25.18 5.85 38.18
C ASP A 325 -23.81 5.35 38.67
N GLU A 326 -23.77 4.22 39.39
CA GLU A 326 -22.55 3.68 40.00
C GLU A 326 -21.49 3.28 38.96
N TYR A 327 -21.89 2.71 37.83
CA TYR A 327 -20.96 2.32 36.75
C TYR A 327 -20.37 3.56 36.07
N ARG A 328 -21.19 4.59 35.81
CA ARG A 328 -20.71 5.87 35.27
C ARG A 328 -19.81 6.61 36.26
N LYS A 329 -20.09 6.48 37.55
CA LYS A 329 -19.31 7.07 38.62
C LYS A 329 -17.93 6.44 38.72
N GLU A 330 -17.86 5.11 38.68
CA GLU A 330 -16.60 4.36 38.70
C GLU A 330 -15.75 4.65 37.45
N SER A 331 -16.33 4.58 36.26
CA SER A 331 -15.63 4.93 35.01
C SER A 331 -15.14 6.38 34.98
N THR A 332 -15.94 7.34 35.46
CA THR A 332 -15.54 8.76 35.54
C THR A 332 -14.40 8.97 36.55
N LEU A 333 -14.39 8.22 37.67
CA LEU A 333 -13.30 8.26 38.64
C LEU A 333 -12.00 7.71 38.07
N ILE A 334 -12.05 6.58 37.36
CA ILE A 334 -10.90 5.99 36.67
C ILE A 334 -10.33 7.00 35.67
N LYS A 335 -11.21 7.62 34.87
CA LYS A 335 -10.83 8.65 33.90
C LYS A 335 -10.17 9.87 34.55
N ALA A 336 -10.76 10.44 35.60
CA ALA A 336 -10.20 11.60 36.30
C ALA A 336 -8.82 11.29 36.92
N LYS A 337 -8.65 10.09 37.53
CA LYS A 337 -7.35 9.63 38.05
C LYS A 337 -6.31 9.50 36.93
N SER A 338 -6.69 8.94 35.79
CA SER A 338 -5.82 8.80 34.61
C SER A 338 -5.41 10.17 34.05
N GLN A 339 -6.35 11.12 33.96
CA GLN A 339 -6.11 12.49 33.52
C GLN A 339 -5.18 13.25 34.48
N LEU A 340 -5.39 13.13 35.78
CA LEU A 340 -4.50 13.72 36.79
C LEU A 340 -3.07 13.18 36.68
N ASN A 341 -2.91 11.85 36.59
CA ASN A 341 -1.61 11.22 36.44
C ASN A 341 -0.89 11.72 35.17
N SER A 342 -1.61 11.79 34.05
CA SER A 342 -1.06 12.30 32.78
C SER A 342 -0.66 13.77 32.91
N ALA A 343 -1.50 14.61 33.53
CA ALA A 343 -1.22 16.03 33.73
C ALA A 343 0.02 16.26 34.61
N ILE A 344 0.23 15.45 35.65
CA ILE A 344 1.45 15.52 36.49
C ILE A 344 2.70 15.19 35.66
N ILE A 345 2.66 14.16 34.83
CA ILE A 345 3.79 13.79 33.95
C ILE A 345 4.06 14.93 32.95
N ILE A 346 2.99 15.49 32.34
CA ILE A 346 3.09 16.62 31.43
C ILE A 346 3.71 17.84 32.13
N ASP A 347 3.38 18.14 33.39
CA ASP A 347 3.97 19.29 34.10
C ASP A 347 5.48 19.16 34.22
N ASN A 348 5.96 17.97 34.62
CA ASN A 348 7.38 17.67 34.73
C ASN A 348 8.07 17.80 33.37
N VAL A 349 7.44 17.32 32.28
CA VAL A 349 7.96 17.43 30.92
C VAL A 349 8.04 18.90 30.48
N LEU A 350 7.01 19.70 30.75
CA LEU A 350 6.99 21.10 30.38
C LEU A 350 7.99 21.93 31.19
N GLU A 351 8.25 21.56 32.44
CA GLU A 351 9.33 22.14 33.22
C GLU A 351 10.70 21.91 32.57
N GLU A 352 10.99 20.67 32.17
CA GLU A 352 12.24 20.34 31.49
C GLU A 352 12.39 21.05 30.15
N LEU A 353 11.34 21.05 29.33
CA LEU A 353 11.34 21.77 28.05
C LEU A 353 11.46 23.29 28.21
N ALA A 354 10.93 23.86 29.30
CA ALA A 354 11.10 25.27 29.62
C ALA A 354 12.54 25.61 30.04
N LYS A 355 13.25 24.69 30.71
CA LYS A 355 14.67 24.86 31.08
C LYS A 355 15.62 24.64 29.91
N ASN A 356 15.35 23.68 29.02
CA ASN A 356 16.23 23.30 27.92
C ASN A 356 15.45 22.77 26.71
N ARG A 357 15.20 23.63 25.72
CA ARG A 357 14.28 23.33 24.60
C ARG A 357 14.78 22.24 23.63
N TYR A 358 16.09 22.08 23.49
CA TYR A 358 16.69 21.29 22.41
C TYR A 358 17.65 20.18 22.90
N ASP A 359 18.32 20.39 24.03
CA ASP A 359 19.27 19.42 24.61
C ASP A 359 18.69 18.67 25.81
N PHE A 360 17.36 18.45 25.83
CA PHE A 360 16.74 17.72 26.93
C PHE A 360 17.27 16.28 27.03
N LEU A 361 17.75 15.69 25.92
CA LEU A 361 18.35 14.34 25.91
C LEU A 361 19.71 14.27 26.61
N ASP A 362 20.44 15.37 26.77
CA ASP A 362 21.78 15.40 27.41
C ASP A 362 21.73 15.39 28.94
N LYS A 363 20.58 15.75 29.50
CA LYS A 363 20.37 15.87 30.95
C LYS A 363 19.33 14.89 31.48
N LEU A 364 18.85 13.99 30.63
CA LEU A 364 17.74 13.10 30.96
C LEU A 364 18.26 11.86 31.67
N ASP A 365 18.17 11.82 33.00
CA ASP A 365 18.32 10.58 33.76
C ASP A 365 17.04 9.74 33.54
N LEU A 366 17.10 8.79 32.60
CA LEU A 366 15.97 7.99 32.14
C LEU A 366 15.63 6.81 33.08
N LEU A 367 16.46 6.57 34.10
CA LEU A 367 16.50 5.31 34.84
C LEU A 367 15.92 5.36 36.25
N GLU A 368 15.49 6.52 36.77
CA GLU A 368 15.03 6.59 38.17
C GLU A 368 13.65 5.94 38.42
N ASP A 369 12.81 5.69 37.40
CA ASP A 369 11.49 5.05 37.60
C ASP A 369 10.94 4.45 36.27
N THR A 370 11.06 3.14 36.05
CA THR A 370 10.91 2.46 34.75
C THR A 370 9.50 2.50 34.13
N GLY A 371 8.46 2.81 34.90
CA GLY A 371 7.09 3.02 34.39
C GLY A 371 6.73 4.48 34.06
N LYS A 372 7.39 5.45 34.72
CA LYS A 372 7.17 6.89 34.45
C LYS A 372 8.10 7.43 33.37
N SER A 373 9.21 6.74 33.10
CA SER A 373 10.20 7.12 32.09
C SER A 373 9.66 7.06 30.65
N LEU A 374 8.92 6.02 30.27
CA LEU A 374 8.41 5.89 28.90
C LEU A 374 7.29 6.89 28.56
N ALA A 375 6.39 7.15 29.52
CA ALA A 375 5.38 8.19 29.40
C ALA A 375 6.03 9.58 29.25
N LYS A 376 7.09 9.86 30.04
CA LYS A 376 7.89 11.08 29.94
C LYS A 376 8.54 11.22 28.55
N VAL A 377 9.16 10.17 28.03
CA VAL A 377 9.74 10.15 26.66
C VAL A 377 8.68 10.41 25.60
N TYR A 378 7.51 9.77 25.70
CA TYR A 378 6.40 10.00 24.79
C TYR A 378 5.98 11.49 24.74
N TYR A 379 5.74 12.10 25.90
CA TYR A 379 5.33 13.51 25.96
C TYR A 379 6.45 14.48 25.54
N LEU A 380 7.72 14.18 25.84
CA LEU A 380 8.86 14.96 25.36
C LEU A 380 8.91 14.99 23.83
N ILE A 381 8.81 13.83 23.18
CA ILE A 381 8.78 13.78 21.71
C ILE A 381 7.50 14.43 21.19
N LEU A 382 6.36 14.25 21.85
CA LEU A 382 5.08 14.81 21.41
C LEU A 382 5.12 16.33 21.34
N PHE A 383 5.67 16.97 22.38
CA PHE A 383 5.70 18.44 22.52
C PHE A 383 6.92 19.12 21.88
N SER A 384 7.96 18.38 21.52
CA SER A 384 9.14 18.92 20.84
C SER A 384 9.02 18.89 19.30
N ASN A 385 9.76 19.78 18.64
CA ASN A 385 10.01 19.67 17.21
C ASN A 385 11.04 18.55 16.96
N ILE A 386 10.62 17.50 16.25
CA ILE A 386 11.46 16.33 15.98
C ILE A 386 12.72 16.66 15.15
N GLU A 387 12.68 17.72 14.33
CA GLU A 387 13.80 18.14 13.49
C GLU A 387 15.00 18.68 14.28
N LEU A 388 14.76 19.14 15.52
CA LEU A 388 15.75 19.74 16.41
C LEU A 388 16.30 18.73 17.43
N ILE A 389 15.74 17.52 17.48
CA ILE A 389 16.19 16.45 18.37
C ILE A 389 17.37 15.74 17.71
N SER A 390 18.47 15.57 18.43
CA SER A 390 19.58 14.74 17.97
C SER A 390 19.15 13.28 17.86
N GLU A 391 19.11 12.78 16.62
CA GLU A 391 18.71 11.41 16.30
C GLU A 391 19.67 10.37 16.92
N LYS A 392 20.95 10.71 17.00
CA LYS A 392 22.02 9.89 17.58
C LYS A 392 21.82 9.66 19.08
N LYS A 393 21.70 10.76 19.84
CA LYS A 393 21.47 10.74 21.28
C LYS A 393 20.16 10.06 21.63
N PHE A 394 19.11 10.29 20.83
CA PHE A 394 17.83 9.63 21.02
C PHE A 394 17.94 8.11 20.94
N ILE A 395 18.66 7.57 19.94
CA ILE A 395 18.85 6.11 19.80
C ILE A 395 19.63 5.52 20.99
N VAL A 396 20.69 6.19 21.46
CA VAL A 396 21.46 5.73 22.63
C VAL A 396 20.55 5.58 23.84
N ASN A 397 19.84 6.65 24.16
CA ASN A 397 18.90 6.73 25.29
C ASN A 397 17.74 5.74 25.15
N LEU A 398 17.21 5.54 23.94
CA LEU A 398 16.15 4.59 23.67
C LEU A 398 16.62 3.14 23.87
N LYS A 399 17.83 2.77 23.41
CA LYS A 399 18.37 1.42 23.61
C LYS A 399 18.53 1.10 25.09
N GLU A 400 19.07 2.04 25.87
CA GLU A 400 19.23 1.90 27.32
C GLU A 400 17.87 1.73 28.02
N LEU A 401 16.90 2.58 27.68
CA LEU A 401 15.53 2.49 28.19
C LEU A 401 14.91 1.12 27.88
N LEU A 402 14.98 0.66 26.63
CA LEU A 402 14.40 -0.62 26.19
C LEU A 402 15.06 -1.84 26.85
N ASN A 403 16.36 -1.78 27.17
CA ASN A 403 17.04 -2.87 27.86
C ASN A 403 16.54 -3.05 29.30
N ASN A 404 16.18 -1.95 29.97
CA ASN A 404 15.75 -1.95 31.38
C ASN A 404 14.22 -1.99 31.55
N LEU A 405 13.45 -2.00 30.46
CA LEU A 405 11.99 -2.01 30.47
C LEU A 405 11.41 -3.42 30.61
N ASP A 406 10.52 -3.58 31.60
CA ASP A 406 9.59 -4.71 31.72
C ASP A 406 8.34 -4.48 30.86
N ILE A 407 8.11 -5.38 29.90
CA ILE A 407 7.02 -5.28 28.92
C ILE A 407 5.70 -5.84 29.48
N GLU A 408 5.75 -6.71 30.49
CA GLU A 408 4.57 -7.38 31.03
C GLU A 408 3.63 -6.40 31.77
N ALA A 409 4.14 -5.23 32.17
CA ALA A 409 3.33 -4.15 32.71
C ALA A 409 2.47 -3.50 31.60
N GLU A 410 1.14 -3.60 31.74
CA GLU A 410 0.14 -3.07 30.79
C GLU A 410 0.36 -1.58 30.44
N SER A 411 0.78 -0.76 31.41
CA SER A 411 1.12 0.65 31.18
C SER A 411 2.28 0.84 30.21
N ASN A 412 3.32 0.00 30.29
CA ASN A 412 4.51 0.10 29.45
C ASN A 412 4.21 -0.32 28.02
N TYR A 413 3.48 -1.42 27.84
CA TYR A 413 3.00 -1.87 26.53
C TYR A 413 2.20 -0.77 25.81
N ASN A 414 1.28 -0.11 26.52
CA ASN A 414 0.47 0.98 25.98
C ASN A 414 1.31 2.20 25.56
N TYR A 415 2.27 2.63 26.38
CA TYR A 415 3.14 3.76 26.03
C TYR A 415 4.15 3.41 24.94
N LEU A 416 4.62 2.16 24.83
CA LEU A 416 5.47 1.69 23.72
C LEU A 416 4.73 1.81 22.39
N ASN A 417 3.47 1.36 22.35
CA ASN A 417 2.62 1.51 21.17
C ASN A 417 2.35 2.98 20.82
N LYS A 418 2.06 3.82 21.81
CA LYS A 418 1.88 5.27 21.60
C LYS A 418 3.13 5.93 21.03
N LEU A 419 4.31 5.58 21.57
CA LEU A 419 5.60 6.09 21.11
C LEU A 419 5.94 5.63 19.69
N LEU A 420 5.73 4.35 19.38
CA LEU A 420 5.88 3.78 18.04
C LEU A 420 5.04 4.57 17.02
N ASN A 421 3.75 4.76 17.32
CA ASN A 421 2.83 5.49 16.45
C ASN A 421 3.24 6.96 16.26
N LEU A 422 3.68 7.61 17.34
CA LEU A 422 4.12 8.99 17.31
C LEU A 422 5.36 9.16 16.42
N ILE A 423 6.37 8.29 16.56
CA ILE A 423 7.58 8.30 15.73
C ILE A 423 7.22 8.02 14.27
N SER A 424 6.41 6.99 14.01
CA SER A 424 5.96 6.64 12.66
C SER A 424 5.24 7.79 11.95
N LYS A 425 4.46 8.58 12.70
CA LYS A 425 3.79 9.79 12.19
C LYS A 425 4.76 10.96 11.99
N LYS A 426 5.57 11.29 13.00
CA LYS A 426 6.46 12.45 12.95
C LYS A 426 7.61 12.28 11.96
N LYS A 427 8.19 11.08 11.80
CA LYS A 427 9.31 10.84 10.88
C LYS A 427 8.97 11.15 9.41
N LYS A 428 7.68 11.11 9.05
CA LYS A 428 7.23 11.43 7.68
C LYS A 428 7.54 12.87 7.27
N SER A 429 7.77 13.80 8.22
CA SER A 429 8.20 15.16 7.90
C SER A 429 9.59 15.22 7.24
N PHE A 430 10.40 14.17 7.40
CA PHE A 430 11.72 14.07 6.79
C PHE A 430 11.71 13.50 5.37
N ILE A 431 10.56 12.96 4.91
CA ILE A 431 10.41 12.53 3.52
C ILE A 431 9.95 13.75 2.73
N VAL A 432 10.76 14.19 1.77
CA VAL A 432 10.30 15.15 0.75
C VAL A 432 9.45 14.37 -0.27
N GLU A 433 8.30 14.88 -0.71
CA GLU A 433 7.44 14.22 -1.73
C GLU A 433 8.23 13.82 -2.99
N GLU A 434 9.21 14.64 -3.30
CA GLU A 434 10.27 14.45 -4.28
C GLU A 434 11.04 13.12 -4.10
N GLU A 435 11.46 12.74 -2.89
CA GLU A 435 12.17 11.47 -2.64
C GLU A 435 11.32 10.23 -2.89
N GLU A 436 10.01 10.33 -2.65
CA GLU A 436 9.09 9.29 -3.06
C GLU A 436 8.85 9.33 -4.56
N ALA A 437 9.11 10.42 -5.30
CA ALA A 437 8.72 10.61 -6.71
C ALA A 437 9.78 10.23 -7.75
N TYR A 438 11.06 10.08 -7.39
CA TYR A 438 12.11 10.09 -8.40
C TYR A 438 12.56 8.76 -8.99
N PHE A 439 12.60 8.74 -10.33
CA PHE A 439 13.52 7.94 -11.14
C PHE A 439 14.98 8.46 -11.07
N ASN A 440 15.39 9.10 -9.96
CA ASN A 440 16.79 9.36 -9.63
C ASN A 440 17.39 8.10 -9.02
N LEU A 441 17.30 7.03 -9.80
CA LEU A 441 18.03 5.82 -9.56
C LEU A 441 19.48 6.20 -9.74
N THR A 442 20.24 6.06 -8.66
CA THR A 442 21.70 5.90 -8.62
C THR A 442 22.21 5.55 -10.01
N SER A 443 22.56 6.58 -10.79
CA SER A 443 23.38 6.32 -11.95
C SER A 443 24.62 5.61 -11.39
N VAL A 444 25.19 4.70 -12.16
CA VAL A 444 26.46 4.04 -11.83
C VAL A 444 27.54 5.09 -11.45
N TYR A 445 27.30 6.38 -11.74
CA TYR A 445 28.19 7.52 -11.62
C TYR A 445 27.74 8.63 -10.65
N ALA A 446 26.69 8.43 -9.83
CA ALA A 446 26.25 9.47 -8.89
C ALA A 446 27.29 9.66 -7.76
N SER A 447 27.95 10.82 -7.75
CA SER A 447 29.09 11.17 -6.90
C SER A 447 28.75 11.49 -5.43
N ASN A 448 27.48 11.41 -5.02
CA ASN A 448 27.05 11.74 -3.66
C ASN A 448 26.77 10.45 -2.89
N LEU A 449 27.82 9.87 -2.31
CA LEU A 449 27.77 8.63 -1.50
C LEU A 449 27.15 8.83 -0.11
N THR A 450 26.74 10.05 0.25
CA THR A 450 26.22 10.37 1.57
C THR A 450 24.73 10.72 1.52
N LEU A 451 23.98 10.28 2.53
CA LEU A 451 22.59 10.70 2.71
C LEU A 451 22.52 12.19 3.04
N GLU A 452 21.55 12.87 2.44
CA GLU A 452 21.18 14.23 2.86
C GLU A 452 20.69 14.25 4.32
N ASP A 453 20.68 15.42 4.96
CA ASP A 453 20.33 15.55 6.39
C ASP A 453 18.93 14.99 6.72
N SER A 454 17.94 15.27 5.87
CA SER A 454 16.57 14.76 5.95
C SER A 454 16.54 13.22 5.85
N GLN A 455 17.23 12.66 4.88
CA GLN A 455 17.32 11.20 4.64
C GLN A 455 17.97 10.49 5.82
N ARG A 456 19.08 11.05 6.33
CA ARG A 456 19.77 10.53 7.50
C ARG A 456 18.84 10.52 8.71
N LYS A 457 18.15 11.62 8.98
CA LYS A 457 17.15 11.70 10.07
C LYS A 457 16.06 10.66 9.88
N TYR A 458 15.50 10.52 8.68
CA TYR A 458 14.48 9.51 8.40
C TYR A 458 14.97 8.08 8.70
N VAL A 459 16.19 7.75 8.30
CA VAL A 459 16.82 6.45 8.55
C VAL A 459 17.00 6.19 10.04
N TYR A 460 17.52 7.16 10.79
CA TYR A 460 17.74 7.01 12.23
C TYR A 460 16.43 6.89 13.01
N TRP A 461 15.42 7.70 12.68
CA TRP A 461 14.08 7.58 13.28
C TRP A 461 13.36 6.28 12.90
N SER A 462 13.59 5.76 11.69
CA SER A 462 13.09 4.43 11.29
C SER A 462 13.80 3.30 12.03
N TYR A 463 15.09 3.46 12.35
CA TYR A 463 15.80 2.53 13.22
C TYR A 463 15.28 2.58 14.66
N ALA A 464 14.91 3.75 15.18
CA ALA A 464 14.23 3.85 16.47
C ALA A 464 12.86 3.13 16.47
N GLU A 465 12.09 3.26 15.39
CA GLU A 465 10.84 2.52 15.20
C GLU A 465 11.08 1.00 15.16
N LEU A 466 12.16 0.56 14.50
CA LEU A 466 12.58 -0.84 14.45
C LEU A 466 12.87 -1.40 15.86
N LEU A 467 13.59 -0.64 16.70
CA LEU A 467 13.88 -1.03 18.08
C LEU A 467 12.59 -1.19 18.92
N LEU A 468 11.63 -0.28 18.74
CA LEU A 468 10.32 -0.35 19.41
C LEU A 468 9.49 -1.54 18.93
N ALA A 469 9.42 -1.78 17.62
CA ALA A 469 8.71 -2.92 17.03
C ALA A 469 9.29 -4.25 17.53
N ASN A 470 10.62 -4.35 17.62
CA ASN A 470 11.30 -5.52 18.18
C ASN A 470 10.93 -5.75 19.65
N LYS A 471 10.96 -4.69 20.47
CA LYS A 471 10.61 -4.79 21.91
C LYS A 471 9.13 -5.19 22.10
N LEU A 472 8.24 -4.77 21.21
CA LEU A 472 6.82 -5.13 21.21
C LEU A 472 6.53 -6.54 20.66
N GLY A 473 7.52 -7.23 20.08
CA GLY A 473 7.32 -8.52 19.42
C GLY A 473 6.51 -8.43 18.11
N ASN A 474 6.40 -7.25 17.49
CA ASN A 474 5.69 -7.08 16.23
C ASN A 474 6.60 -7.45 15.04
N LEU A 475 6.61 -8.73 14.68
CA LEU A 475 7.48 -9.29 13.65
C LEU A 475 7.23 -8.68 12.25
N GLU A 476 5.97 -8.46 11.87
CA GLU A 476 5.62 -7.94 10.55
C GLU A 476 6.15 -6.52 10.34
N LEU A 477 5.91 -5.63 11.30
CA LEU A 477 6.43 -4.27 11.25
C LEU A 477 7.95 -4.26 11.35
N PHE A 478 8.54 -5.14 12.17
CA PHE A 478 9.98 -5.27 12.29
C PHE A 478 10.62 -5.63 10.95
N ASN A 479 10.17 -6.69 10.28
CA ASN A 479 10.66 -7.10 8.97
C ASN A 479 10.44 -6.02 7.90
N LEU A 480 9.27 -5.37 7.89
CA LEU A 480 9.00 -4.25 6.98
C LEU A 480 10.05 -3.13 7.15
N LEU A 481 10.35 -2.73 8.38
CA LEU A 481 11.32 -1.67 8.66
C LEU A 481 12.75 -2.07 8.30
N VAL A 482 13.14 -3.33 8.52
CA VAL A 482 14.45 -3.84 8.08
C VAL A 482 14.58 -3.69 6.57
N GLY A 483 13.60 -4.17 5.80
CA GLY A 483 13.65 -4.07 4.34
C GLY A 483 13.67 -2.63 3.84
N GLN A 484 12.89 -1.73 4.45
CA GLN A 484 12.87 -0.30 4.12
C GLN A 484 14.23 0.37 4.36
N LEU A 485 14.87 0.06 5.48
CA LEU A 485 16.18 0.61 5.84
C LEU A 485 17.28 0.12 4.90
N LEU A 486 17.34 -1.20 4.62
CA LEU A 486 18.31 -1.77 3.69
C LEU A 486 18.18 -1.17 2.29
N ARG A 487 16.95 -1.02 1.79
CA ARG A 487 16.70 -0.45 0.47
C ARG A 487 17.17 1.01 0.37
N ARG A 488 16.99 1.79 1.43
CA ARG A 488 17.48 3.18 1.47
C ARG A 488 19.01 3.25 1.49
N TRP A 489 19.66 2.28 2.13
CA TRP A 489 21.11 2.17 2.21
C TRP A 489 21.80 1.93 0.85
N ILE A 490 21.06 1.43 -0.15
CA ILE A 490 21.57 1.27 -1.53
C ILE A 490 22.15 2.58 -2.10
N LYS A 491 21.60 3.73 -1.70
CA LYS A 491 22.06 5.05 -2.16
C LYS A 491 23.46 5.41 -1.69
N THR A 492 23.88 4.92 -0.52
CA THR A 492 25.21 5.21 0.03
C THR A 492 26.28 4.25 -0.45
N GLU A 493 25.88 3.18 -1.13
CA GLU A 493 26.77 2.13 -1.57
C GLU A 493 27.35 2.44 -2.96
N SER A 494 28.63 2.12 -3.17
CA SER A 494 29.31 2.36 -4.45
C SER A 494 29.39 1.12 -5.32
N LEU A 495 29.62 -0.05 -4.70
CA LEU A 495 29.81 -1.31 -5.41
C LEU A 495 28.48 -1.90 -5.84
N ILE A 496 28.37 -2.29 -7.11
CA ILE A 496 27.12 -2.82 -7.67
C ILE A 496 26.69 -4.13 -7.00
N ASP A 497 27.65 -4.98 -6.63
CA ASP A 497 27.38 -6.25 -5.94
C ASP A 497 26.82 -6.04 -4.53
N ASN A 498 27.32 -5.02 -3.82
CA ASN A 498 26.77 -4.64 -2.52
C ASN A 498 25.35 -4.08 -2.67
N LYS A 499 25.08 -3.27 -3.72
CA LYS A 499 23.73 -2.79 -4.03
C LYS A 499 22.77 -3.95 -4.30
N HIS A 500 23.21 -4.96 -5.06
CA HIS A 500 22.43 -6.18 -5.29
C HIS A 500 22.15 -6.93 -3.99
N THR A 501 23.17 -7.11 -3.14
CA THR A 501 23.04 -7.81 -1.86
C THR A 501 22.03 -7.14 -0.92
N LEU A 502 22.11 -5.81 -0.78
CA LEU A 502 21.17 -5.01 0.00
C LEU A 502 19.75 -5.13 -0.55
N LEU A 503 19.61 -5.13 -1.88
CA LEU A 503 18.32 -5.17 -2.56
C LEU A 503 17.62 -6.53 -2.41
N ILE A 504 18.35 -7.64 -2.57
CA ILE A 504 17.83 -9.00 -2.33
C ILE A 504 17.35 -9.13 -0.89
N ASN A 505 18.18 -8.71 0.07
CA ASN A 505 17.81 -8.79 1.48
C ASN A 505 16.60 -7.92 1.80
N SER A 506 16.50 -6.73 1.20
CA SER A 506 15.31 -5.87 1.32
C SER A 506 14.05 -6.61 0.87
N TYR A 507 14.08 -7.19 -0.34
CA TYR A 507 12.96 -7.95 -0.89
C TYR A 507 12.61 -9.18 -0.04
N TYR A 508 13.62 -9.92 0.43
CA TYR A 508 13.43 -11.08 1.28
C TYR A 508 12.62 -10.75 2.54
N HIS A 509 12.91 -9.63 3.21
CA HIS A 509 12.14 -9.23 4.40
C HIS A 509 10.69 -8.84 4.08
N PHE A 510 10.44 -8.20 2.93
CA PHE A 510 9.07 -7.89 2.50
C PHE A 510 8.28 -9.15 2.11
N GLU A 511 8.97 -10.19 1.65
CA GLU A 511 8.38 -11.49 1.31
C GLU A 511 8.13 -12.36 2.54
N ASN A 512 8.87 -12.14 3.62
CA ASN A 512 8.87 -12.97 4.83
C ASN A 512 8.51 -12.15 6.08
N LEU A 513 7.44 -11.35 6.01
CA LEU A 513 7.03 -10.43 7.09
C LEU A 513 6.83 -11.14 8.44
N SER A 514 6.24 -12.33 8.44
CA SER A 514 5.94 -13.07 9.68
C SER A 514 7.10 -13.96 10.16
N SER A 515 8.19 -14.05 9.40
CA SER A 515 9.31 -14.94 9.73
C SER A 515 10.21 -14.34 10.82
N PRO A 516 10.56 -15.09 11.88
CA PRO A 516 11.42 -14.57 12.92
C PRO A 516 12.85 -14.36 12.41
N LEU A 517 13.40 -13.18 12.65
CA LEU A 517 14.81 -12.89 12.42
C LEU A 517 15.64 -13.19 13.67
N LYS A 518 16.85 -13.71 13.49
CA LYS A 518 17.80 -13.91 14.60
C LYS A 518 18.24 -12.56 15.20
N GLN A 519 18.64 -11.60 14.37
CA GLN A 519 18.98 -10.21 14.74
C GLN A 519 18.89 -9.28 13.51
N PRO A 520 18.60 -7.97 13.67
CA PRO A 520 18.62 -7.03 12.55
C PRO A 520 20.06 -6.81 12.04
N PRO A 521 20.27 -6.60 10.72
CA PRO A 521 21.59 -6.40 10.11
C PRO A 521 22.13 -4.97 10.29
N PHE A 522 21.76 -4.31 11.38
CA PHE A 522 22.20 -2.95 11.69
C PHE A 522 23.01 -2.94 12.98
N VAL A 523 24.11 -2.21 12.95
CA VAL A 523 24.98 -1.98 14.10
C VAL A 523 25.00 -0.49 14.36
N PHE A 524 24.75 -0.12 15.62
CA PHE A 524 24.81 1.27 16.07
C PHE A 524 25.96 1.41 17.07
N ASN A 525 27.12 1.85 16.58
CA ASN A 525 28.38 2.00 17.32
C ASN A 525 28.89 3.44 17.17
N ASN A 526 29.50 4.00 18.21
CA ASN A 526 30.07 5.37 18.19
C ASN A 526 29.10 6.44 17.63
N GLU A 527 27.82 6.32 17.95
CA GLU A 527 26.75 7.19 17.42
C GLU A 527 26.57 7.15 15.89
N GLU A 528 26.99 6.08 15.23
CA GLU A 528 26.78 5.85 13.81
C GLU A 528 26.05 4.54 13.56
N LEU A 529 25.03 4.61 12.70
CA LEU A 529 24.31 3.45 12.20
C LEU A 529 25.02 2.95 10.95
N VAL A 530 25.36 1.65 10.91
CA VAL A 530 25.96 0.97 9.76
C VAL A 530 25.26 -0.37 9.50
N VAL A 531 25.29 -0.82 8.25
CA VAL A 531 24.80 -2.16 7.88
C VAL A 531 25.94 -3.16 8.08
N ASP A 532 25.64 -4.24 8.80
CA ASP A 532 26.56 -5.38 8.95
C ASP A 532 26.24 -6.43 7.88
N PHE A 533 27.05 -6.42 6.81
CA PHE A 533 26.87 -7.33 5.67
C PHE A 533 27.01 -8.82 6.07
N ASN A 534 27.69 -9.14 7.17
CA ASN A 534 27.81 -10.54 7.63
C ASN A 534 26.49 -11.08 8.23
N LYS A 535 25.55 -10.20 8.58
CA LYS A 535 24.22 -10.57 9.06
C LYS A 535 23.17 -10.62 7.96
N LEU A 536 23.53 -10.26 6.73
CA LEU A 536 22.68 -10.39 5.56
C LEU A 536 22.68 -11.84 5.08
N ILE A 537 21.58 -12.23 4.45
CA ILE A 537 21.45 -13.52 3.79
C ILE A 537 22.41 -13.53 2.60
N ASN A 538 23.18 -14.61 2.48
CA ASN A 538 24.08 -14.80 1.37
C ASN A 538 23.27 -14.99 0.07
N VAL A 539 23.60 -14.19 -0.94
CA VAL A 539 22.98 -14.24 -2.27
C VAL A 539 23.09 -15.64 -2.88
N ASP A 540 24.23 -16.33 -2.70
CA ASP A 540 24.44 -17.68 -3.24
C ASP A 540 23.50 -18.73 -2.59
N GLU A 541 23.19 -18.57 -1.30
CA GLU A 541 22.22 -19.44 -0.61
C GLU A 541 20.78 -19.18 -1.08
N PHE A 542 20.46 -17.91 -1.36
CA PHE A 542 19.17 -17.54 -1.93
C PHE A 542 19.02 -18.01 -3.39
N GLU A 543 20.12 -17.98 -4.16
CA GLU A 543 20.14 -18.39 -5.57
C GLU A 543 20.13 -19.91 -5.78
N SER A 544 20.76 -20.67 -4.89
CA SER A 544 20.90 -22.13 -4.98
C SER A 544 19.62 -22.91 -4.63
N GLN A 545 18.65 -22.29 -3.94
CA GLN A 545 17.37 -22.95 -3.66
C GLN A 545 16.53 -23.11 -4.93
N ASN A 546 16.10 -24.35 -5.21
CA ASN A 546 15.21 -24.69 -6.32
C ASN A 546 15.75 -24.31 -7.72
N LEU A 547 17.07 -24.34 -7.92
CA LEU A 547 17.70 -23.95 -9.19
C LEU A 547 17.14 -24.71 -10.40
N ASP A 548 17.00 -26.04 -10.30
CA ASP A 548 16.43 -26.87 -11.36
C ASP A 548 14.99 -26.48 -11.70
N THR A 549 14.20 -26.11 -10.69
CA THR A 549 12.82 -25.65 -10.87
C THR A 549 12.76 -24.29 -11.56
N TRP A 550 13.69 -23.39 -11.24
CA TRP A 550 13.82 -22.09 -11.91
C TRP A 550 14.18 -22.26 -13.37
N LEU A 551 15.19 -23.08 -13.69
CA LEU A 551 15.58 -23.39 -15.06
C LEU A 551 14.40 -23.98 -15.84
N ASN A 552 13.64 -24.88 -15.22
CA ASN A 552 12.43 -25.43 -15.83
C ASN A 552 11.39 -24.33 -16.14
N LEU A 553 11.13 -23.40 -15.23
CA LEU A 553 10.20 -22.29 -15.47
C LEU A 553 10.70 -21.36 -16.58
N GLU A 554 12.00 -21.09 -16.65
CA GLU A 554 12.64 -20.28 -17.69
C GLU A 554 12.52 -20.93 -19.07
N GLU A 555 12.82 -22.23 -19.19
CA GLU A 555 12.63 -23.01 -20.41
C GLU A 555 11.17 -22.96 -20.88
N ASN A 556 10.23 -23.15 -19.96
CA ASN A 556 8.79 -23.11 -20.28
C ASN A 556 8.35 -21.70 -20.74
N PHE A 557 8.91 -20.64 -20.15
CA PHE A 557 8.67 -19.26 -20.56
C PHE A 557 9.21 -18.98 -21.97
N ILE A 558 10.46 -19.37 -22.25
CA ILE A 558 11.09 -19.20 -23.58
C ILE A 558 10.32 -19.98 -24.65
N ALA A 559 9.84 -21.19 -24.32
CA ALA A 559 9.04 -22.01 -25.21
C ALA A 559 7.57 -21.56 -25.34
N ASN A 560 7.13 -20.51 -24.61
CA ASN A 560 5.73 -20.04 -24.53
C ASN A 560 4.74 -21.18 -24.23
N SER A 561 5.16 -22.08 -23.35
CA SER A 561 4.43 -23.31 -23.00
C SER A 561 3.49 -23.11 -21.80
N THR A 562 2.66 -24.11 -21.53
CA THR A 562 1.67 -24.08 -20.44
C THR A 562 2.27 -24.73 -19.20
N ILE A 563 2.17 -24.03 -18.06
CA ILE A 563 2.55 -24.54 -16.74
C ILE A 563 1.31 -24.79 -15.88
N ILE A 564 1.43 -25.66 -14.88
CA ILE A 564 0.37 -25.90 -13.88
C ILE A 564 0.82 -25.24 -12.58
N VAL A 565 -0.02 -24.36 -12.04
CA VAL A 565 0.27 -23.62 -10.80
C VAL A 565 -0.82 -23.83 -9.76
N LYS A 566 -0.43 -23.80 -8.49
CA LYS A 566 -1.33 -23.84 -7.34
C LYS A 566 -1.62 -22.40 -6.89
N LEU A 567 -2.88 -22.01 -6.74
CA LEU A 567 -3.26 -20.76 -6.06
C LEU A 567 -3.21 -21.03 -4.56
N VAL A 568 -2.43 -20.24 -3.82
CA VAL A 568 -2.19 -20.42 -2.38
C VAL A 568 -2.98 -19.42 -1.55
N LYS A 569 -3.00 -18.15 -2.01
CA LYS A 569 -3.64 -17.06 -1.27
C LYS A 569 -4.33 -16.08 -2.21
N ARG A 570 -5.57 -15.69 -1.90
CA ARG A 570 -6.30 -14.61 -2.57
C ARG A 570 -5.90 -13.27 -1.97
N THR A 571 -5.67 -12.30 -2.84
CA THR A 571 -5.49 -10.89 -2.46
C THR A 571 -6.56 -10.04 -3.12
N LYS A 572 -6.69 -8.76 -2.73
CA LYS A 572 -7.62 -7.81 -3.37
C LYS A 572 -7.41 -7.71 -4.89
N THR A 573 -6.22 -8.03 -5.38
CA THR A 573 -5.79 -7.78 -6.76
C THR A 573 -5.46 -9.02 -7.56
N GLY A 574 -5.56 -10.22 -6.97
CA GLY A 574 -5.22 -11.47 -7.65
C GLY A 574 -5.08 -12.66 -6.71
N PHE A 575 -4.23 -13.60 -7.09
CA PHE A 575 -3.87 -14.77 -6.30
C PHE A 575 -2.34 -14.89 -6.24
N GLU A 576 -1.78 -15.13 -5.07
CA GLU A 576 -0.44 -15.68 -4.95
C GLU A 576 -0.46 -17.13 -5.45
N VAL A 577 0.51 -17.48 -6.27
CA VAL A 577 0.61 -18.80 -6.90
C VAL A 577 1.93 -19.47 -6.58
N GLU A 578 1.93 -20.79 -6.66
CA GLU A 578 3.10 -21.63 -6.48
C GLU A 578 3.30 -22.55 -7.69
N PHE A 579 4.54 -22.64 -8.16
CA PHE A 579 4.99 -23.58 -9.19
C PHE A 579 6.15 -24.41 -8.63
N ASN A 580 5.90 -25.67 -8.25
CA ASN A 580 6.94 -26.58 -7.74
C ASN A 580 7.80 -25.96 -6.60
N GLY A 581 7.18 -25.24 -5.65
CA GLY A 581 7.87 -24.53 -4.57
C GLY A 581 8.29 -23.10 -4.89
N LEU A 582 8.18 -22.64 -6.13
CA LEU A 582 8.47 -21.25 -6.52
C LEU A 582 7.24 -20.37 -6.32
N LYS A 583 7.43 -19.17 -5.78
CA LYS A 583 6.35 -18.20 -5.56
C LYS A 583 6.15 -17.28 -6.78
N GLY A 584 4.89 -16.99 -7.08
CA GLY A 584 4.51 -16.06 -8.13
C GLY A 584 3.13 -15.44 -7.90
N PHE A 585 2.57 -14.80 -8.93
CA PHE A 585 1.28 -14.13 -8.81
C PHE A 585 0.42 -14.20 -10.08
N LEU A 586 -0.90 -14.32 -9.89
CA LEU A 586 -1.95 -14.28 -10.91
C LEU A 586 -2.85 -13.05 -10.69
N PRO A 587 -2.76 -12.02 -11.52
CA PRO A 587 -3.57 -10.80 -11.40
C PRO A 587 -5.05 -10.99 -11.75
N ASN A 588 -5.94 -10.24 -11.10
CA ASN A 588 -7.39 -10.28 -11.31
C ASN A 588 -7.84 -10.14 -12.76
N HIS A 589 -7.22 -9.22 -13.51
CA HIS A 589 -7.56 -8.97 -14.91
C HIS A 589 -7.07 -10.10 -15.85
N LEU A 590 -6.16 -10.96 -15.38
CA LEU A 590 -5.64 -12.13 -16.10
C LEU A 590 -6.32 -13.44 -15.67
N ILE A 591 -7.36 -13.35 -14.82
CA ILE A 591 -8.23 -14.46 -14.48
C ILE A 591 -9.31 -14.58 -15.55
N THR A 592 -9.52 -15.77 -16.07
CA THR A 592 -10.56 -16.07 -17.05
C THR A 592 -11.76 -16.74 -16.38
N ALA A 593 -11.51 -17.63 -15.41
CA ALA A 593 -12.53 -18.41 -14.72
C ALA A 593 -13.44 -17.56 -13.81
N ARG A 594 -14.76 -17.72 -13.96
CA ARG A 594 -15.76 -17.00 -13.16
C ARG A 594 -15.66 -17.33 -11.66
N ILE A 595 -15.41 -18.60 -11.31
CA ILE A 595 -15.32 -19.06 -9.92
C ILE A 595 -14.22 -18.33 -9.15
N LEU A 596 -13.06 -18.11 -9.77
CA LEU A 596 -11.94 -17.38 -9.18
C LEU A 596 -12.20 -15.88 -9.07
N LYS A 597 -12.90 -15.28 -10.05
CA LYS A 597 -13.29 -13.86 -10.00
C LYS A 597 -14.23 -13.55 -8.83
N THR A 598 -15.14 -14.47 -8.52
CA THR A 598 -16.11 -14.33 -7.42
C THR A 598 -15.59 -14.83 -6.07
N TYR A 599 -14.36 -15.33 -6.00
CA TYR A 599 -13.76 -15.87 -4.78
C TYR A 599 -13.28 -14.72 -3.86
N VAL A 600 -13.70 -14.77 -2.60
CA VAL A 600 -13.54 -13.68 -1.61
C VAL A 600 -12.72 -14.06 -0.38
N PHE A 601 -12.40 -15.34 -0.20
CA PHE A 601 -11.63 -15.83 0.95
C PHE A 601 -10.14 -15.70 0.69
N GLU A 602 -9.37 -15.40 1.74
CA GLU A 602 -7.92 -15.27 1.68
C GLU A 602 -7.25 -16.62 1.41
N ASP A 603 -7.61 -17.68 2.14
CA ASP A 603 -7.09 -19.01 1.88
C ASP A 603 -7.71 -19.61 0.61
N CYS A 604 -6.88 -20.19 -0.23
CA CYS A 604 -7.34 -20.88 -1.43
C CYS A 604 -6.43 -22.08 -1.76
N ASP A 605 -7.02 -23.15 -2.29
CA ASP A 605 -6.28 -24.30 -2.81
C ASP A 605 -6.88 -24.68 -4.16
N PHE A 606 -6.59 -23.85 -5.18
CA PHE A 606 -6.96 -24.16 -6.55
C PHE A 606 -5.72 -24.58 -7.34
N ILE A 607 -5.87 -25.49 -8.29
CA ILE A 607 -4.82 -25.80 -9.27
C ILE A 607 -5.33 -25.37 -10.64
N ILE A 608 -4.53 -24.60 -11.38
CA ILE A 608 -4.90 -24.10 -12.70
C ILE A 608 -3.79 -24.32 -13.74
N SER A 609 -4.18 -24.39 -15.00
CA SER A 609 -3.26 -24.19 -16.13
C SER A 609 -3.01 -22.69 -16.34
N ALA A 610 -1.75 -22.28 -16.44
CA ALA A 610 -1.34 -20.89 -16.62
C ALA A 610 -0.19 -20.73 -17.63
N LYS A 611 0.06 -19.49 -18.08
CA LYS A 611 1.26 -19.09 -18.83
C LYS A 611 2.07 -18.09 -18.03
N CYS A 612 3.39 -18.24 -18.02
CA CYS A 612 4.30 -17.25 -17.45
C CYS A 612 4.40 -16.02 -18.37
N LEU A 613 4.24 -14.82 -17.80
CA LEU A 613 4.25 -13.54 -18.53
C LEU A 613 5.54 -12.73 -18.30
N ALA A 614 6.12 -12.85 -17.11
CA ALA A 614 7.35 -12.22 -16.70
C ALA A 614 7.90 -12.95 -15.48
N PHE A 615 9.21 -12.93 -15.29
CA PHE A 615 9.85 -13.49 -14.10
C PHE A 615 11.10 -12.68 -13.75
N SER A 616 11.58 -12.86 -12.52
CA SER A 616 12.85 -12.36 -12.04
C SER A 616 13.57 -13.49 -11.34
N SER A 617 14.65 -13.97 -11.95
CA SER A 617 15.57 -14.93 -11.34
C SER A 617 16.25 -14.35 -10.09
N PHE A 618 16.50 -13.04 -10.09
CA PHE A 618 17.14 -12.30 -8.99
C PHE A 618 16.30 -12.29 -7.70
N PHE A 619 15.00 -11.99 -7.79
CA PHE A 619 14.09 -12.01 -6.63
C PHE A 619 13.32 -13.31 -6.47
N LYS A 620 13.52 -14.28 -7.38
CA LYS A 620 12.86 -15.58 -7.38
C LYS A 620 11.32 -15.42 -7.36
N PHE A 621 10.81 -14.60 -8.27
CA PHE A 621 9.37 -14.31 -8.39
C PHE A 621 8.90 -14.29 -9.85
N PHE A 622 7.69 -14.77 -10.11
CA PHE A 622 7.12 -14.80 -11.46
C PHE A 622 5.65 -14.37 -11.52
N LEU A 623 5.22 -13.96 -12.71
CA LEU A 623 3.86 -13.50 -13.02
C LEU A 623 3.21 -14.43 -14.01
N VAL A 624 1.95 -14.80 -13.79
CA VAL A 624 1.21 -15.68 -14.69
C VAL A 624 -0.13 -15.11 -15.15
N SER A 625 -0.64 -15.64 -16.25
CA SER A 625 -2.03 -15.50 -16.69
C SER A 625 -2.73 -16.85 -16.76
N GLN A 626 -4.02 -16.88 -16.43
CA GLN A 626 -4.83 -18.08 -16.60
C GLN A 626 -5.13 -18.30 -18.09
N LEU A 627 -5.05 -19.55 -18.56
CA LEU A 627 -5.48 -19.86 -19.92
C LEU A 627 -6.97 -19.54 -20.12
N PRO A 628 -7.40 -19.12 -21.32
CA PRO A 628 -8.81 -18.95 -21.63
C PRO A 628 -9.50 -20.33 -21.72
N SER A 629 -10.79 -20.40 -21.38
CA SER A 629 -11.58 -21.64 -21.43
C SER A 629 -11.72 -22.24 -22.83
N SER A 630 -11.36 -21.49 -23.87
CA SER A 630 -11.30 -21.96 -25.26
C SER A 630 -10.04 -22.77 -25.58
N ASP A 631 -9.00 -22.71 -24.74
CA ASP A 631 -7.76 -23.45 -24.95
C ASP A 631 -7.93 -24.92 -24.54
N SER A 632 -7.48 -25.86 -25.39
CA SER A 632 -7.51 -27.30 -25.12
C SER A 632 -6.78 -27.72 -23.84
N LYS A 633 -5.80 -26.94 -23.39
CA LYS A 633 -5.02 -27.19 -22.17
C LYS A 633 -5.61 -26.51 -20.93
N TYR A 634 -6.77 -25.87 -21.04
CA TYR A 634 -7.43 -25.21 -19.92
C TYR A 634 -7.80 -26.21 -18.83
N PHE A 635 -7.41 -25.90 -17.60
CA PHE A 635 -7.68 -26.73 -16.42
C PHE A 635 -7.88 -25.84 -15.18
N ILE A 636 -8.87 -26.21 -14.33
CA ILE A 636 -9.09 -25.65 -13.00
C ILE A 636 -9.67 -26.72 -12.06
N GLN A 637 -9.11 -26.84 -10.87
CA GLN A 637 -9.58 -27.74 -9.81
C GLN A 637 -9.58 -27.00 -8.46
N ASN A 638 -10.62 -27.17 -7.63
CA ASN A 638 -10.68 -26.68 -6.24
C ASN A 638 -10.45 -27.87 -5.30
N ASN A 639 -9.44 -27.78 -4.43
CA ASN A 639 -9.09 -28.82 -3.47
C ASN A 639 -9.56 -28.51 -2.03
N ASN A 640 -10.19 -27.36 -1.80
CA ASN A 640 -10.73 -27.03 -0.48
C ASN A 640 -11.94 -27.93 -0.16
N ILE A 641 -11.79 -28.83 0.82
CA ILE A 641 -12.83 -29.75 1.27
C ILE A 641 -13.10 -29.52 2.77
N PHE A 642 -14.37 -29.47 3.15
CA PHE A 642 -14.77 -29.36 4.55
C PHE A 642 -14.35 -30.59 5.37
N ARG A 643 -13.86 -30.35 6.59
CA ARG A 643 -13.58 -31.38 7.59
C ARG A 643 -14.46 -31.14 8.81
N LYS A 644 -15.18 -32.17 9.27
CA LYS A 644 -16.00 -32.13 10.49
C LYS A 644 -15.12 -31.77 11.70
N GLY A 645 -15.58 -30.83 12.53
CA GLY A 645 -14.84 -30.23 13.64
C GLY A 645 -13.79 -29.19 13.24
N GLY A 646 -13.59 -28.93 11.94
CA GLY A 646 -12.67 -27.90 11.46
C GLY A 646 -13.23 -26.49 11.69
N ILE A 647 -12.34 -25.55 11.99
CA ILE A 647 -12.65 -24.13 12.16
C ILE A 647 -12.39 -23.41 10.85
N TYR A 648 -13.35 -22.61 10.40
CA TYR A 648 -13.28 -21.89 9.13
C TYR A 648 -13.72 -20.45 9.30
N ASP A 649 -13.00 -19.53 8.66
CA ASP A 649 -13.44 -18.16 8.47
C ASP A 649 -14.45 -18.09 7.32
N GLY A 650 -15.53 -17.37 7.56
CA GLY A 650 -16.63 -17.24 6.63
C GLY A 650 -17.21 -15.83 6.57
N ILE A 651 -17.99 -15.58 5.53
CA ILE A 651 -18.71 -14.33 5.31
C ILE A 651 -20.19 -14.65 5.29
N ILE A 652 -20.96 -13.89 6.07
CA ILE A 652 -22.41 -14.00 6.12
C ILE A 652 -22.97 -13.49 4.79
N LYS A 653 -23.45 -14.40 3.94
CA LYS A 653 -24.05 -14.04 2.65
C LYS A 653 -25.49 -13.59 2.81
N ARG A 654 -26.22 -14.22 3.71
CA ARG A 654 -27.64 -13.97 3.95
C ARG A 654 -28.01 -14.36 5.37
N VAL A 655 -28.91 -13.60 5.96
CA VAL A 655 -29.49 -13.89 7.28
C VAL A 655 -30.97 -14.18 7.13
N GLU A 656 -31.42 -15.24 7.79
CA GLU A 656 -32.82 -15.62 7.89
C GLU A 656 -33.20 -15.76 9.36
N SER A 657 -34.50 -15.74 9.67
CA SER A 657 -34.99 -15.93 11.05
C SER A 657 -34.51 -17.21 11.75
N TYR A 658 -34.12 -18.24 10.98
CA TYR A 658 -33.64 -19.52 11.51
C TYR A 658 -32.11 -19.66 11.51
N GLY A 659 -31.35 -18.68 11.02
CA GLY A 659 -29.89 -18.74 11.00
C GLY A 659 -29.19 -17.94 9.90
N CYS A 660 -27.87 -18.08 9.83
CA CYS A 660 -27.00 -17.34 8.93
C CYS A 660 -26.39 -18.27 7.87
N PHE A 661 -26.53 -17.94 6.59
CA PHE A 661 -25.83 -18.62 5.50
C PHE A 661 -24.42 -18.06 5.37
N ILE A 662 -23.44 -18.92 5.60
CA ILE A 662 -22.04 -18.56 5.66
C ILE A 662 -21.34 -19.21 4.48
N SER A 663 -20.68 -18.38 3.67
CA SER A 663 -19.76 -18.85 2.65
C SER A 663 -18.37 -18.90 3.26
N THR A 664 -17.61 -19.95 2.99
CA THR A 664 -16.21 -20.13 3.38
C THR A 664 -15.36 -20.50 2.15
N ALA A 665 -14.03 -20.58 2.34
CA ALA A 665 -13.08 -21.04 1.34
C ALA A 665 -13.38 -22.45 0.78
N SER A 666 -14.07 -23.29 1.56
CA SER A 666 -14.38 -24.69 1.21
C SER A 666 -15.79 -24.89 0.64
N GLY A 667 -16.65 -23.87 0.67
CA GLY A 667 -18.02 -23.93 0.18
C GLY A 667 -19.01 -23.16 1.06
N GLU A 668 -20.29 -23.48 0.98
CA GLU A 668 -21.35 -22.79 1.73
C GLU A 668 -22.00 -23.72 2.75
N GLY A 669 -22.42 -23.14 3.88
CA GLY A 669 -23.12 -23.84 4.95
C GLY A 669 -24.02 -22.92 5.77
N LEU A 670 -24.77 -23.51 6.71
CA LEU A 670 -25.74 -22.82 7.55
C LEU A 670 -25.32 -22.85 9.02
N LEU A 671 -25.21 -21.67 9.64
CA LEU A 671 -25.17 -21.51 11.09
C LEU A 671 -26.61 -21.37 11.59
N HIS A 672 -27.17 -22.45 12.13
CA HIS A 672 -28.54 -22.44 12.66
C HIS A 672 -28.63 -21.60 13.95
N VAL A 673 -29.77 -20.95 14.19
CA VAL A 673 -30.00 -20.05 15.35
C VAL A 673 -29.67 -20.70 16.70
N SER A 674 -29.95 -22.01 16.83
CA SER A 674 -29.65 -22.79 18.04
C SER A 674 -28.16 -23.00 18.31
N ASN A 675 -27.30 -22.76 17.32
CA ASN A 675 -25.86 -22.97 17.40
C ASN A 675 -25.08 -21.63 17.46
N ILE A 676 -25.77 -20.51 17.68
CA ILE A 676 -25.17 -19.16 17.75
C ILE A 676 -24.62 -18.87 19.16
N PHE A 677 -25.48 -18.84 20.18
CA PHE A 677 -25.08 -18.57 21.57
C PHE A 677 -25.71 -19.59 22.51
N ASP A 678 -25.00 -19.90 23.61
CA ASP A 678 -25.47 -20.80 24.67
C ASP A 678 -26.08 -20.06 25.87
N PHE A 679 -26.30 -18.75 25.75
CA PHE A 679 -26.93 -17.86 26.73
C PHE A 679 -28.14 -17.12 26.15
N TYR A 680 -28.94 -16.46 26.98
CA TYR A 680 -30.14 -15.74 26.53
C TYR A 680 -29.80 -14.50 25.69
N TRP A 681 -30.31 -14.45 24.46
CA TRP A 681 -30.24 -13.31 23.54
C TRP A 681 -31.58 -13.17 22.80
N ASN A 682 -31.86 -12.01 22.21
CA ASN A 682 -33.12 -11.80 21.51
C ASN A 682 -33.00 -12.22 20.04
N GLU A 683 -33.43 -13.45 19.71
CA GLU A 683 -33.39 -14.01 18.35
C GLU A 683 -34.11 -13.14 17.30
N GLU A 684 -35.10 -12.32 17.70
CA GLU A 684 -35.80 -11.39 16.79
C GLU A 684 -34.86 -10.31 16.20
N PHE A 685 -33.73 -10.05 16.86
CA PHE A 685 -32.71 -9.08 16.42
C PHE A 685 -31.50 -9.77 15.75
N ILE A 686 -31.64 -11.00 15.24
CA ILE A 686 -30.55 -11.72 14.54
C ILE A 686 -29.88 -10.88 13.43
N TYR A 687 -30.67 -10.07 12.71
CA TYR A 687 -30.18 -9.16 11.67
C TYR A 687 -29.27 -8.04 12.22
N ASP A 688 -29.49 -7.60 13.47
CA ASP A 688 -28.68 -6.55 14.11
C ASP A 688 -27.35 -7.13 14.60
N TYR A 689 -27.35 -8.37 15.10
CA TYR A 689 -26.15 -9.05 15.59
C TYR A 689 -25.25 -9.57 14.46
N PHE A 690 -25.84 -9.97 13.33
CA PHE A 690 -25.16 -10.67 12.24
C PHE A 690 -25.41 -10.01 10.87
N PRO A 691 -25.03 -8.74 10.63
CA PRO A 691 -25.29 -8.09 9.36
C PRO A 691 -24.64 -8.82 8.17
N GLU A 692 -25.32 -8.81 7.01
CA GLU A 692 -24.78 -9.38 5.77
C GLU A 692 -23.43 -8.74 5.40
N GLY A 693 -22.49 -9.56 4.96
CA GLY A 693 -21.12 -9.16 4.66
C GLY A 693 -20.17 -9.17 5.86
N LYS A 694 -20.66 -9.36 7.11
CA LYS A 694 -19.79 -9.49 8.28
C LYS A 694 -18.97 -10.79 8.21
N LYS A 695 -17.68 -10.69 8.57
CA LYS A 695 -16.81 -11.86 8.76
C LYS A 695 -17.16 -12.56 10.07
N ILE A 696 -17.16 -13.89 10.05
CA ILE A 696 -17.48 -14.72 11.20
C ILE A 696 -16.64 -16.00 11.15
N ARG A 697 -16.11 -16.41 12.30
CA ARG A 697 -15.41 -17.69 12.45
C ARG A 697 -16.40 -18.74 12.94
N VAL A 698 -16.40 -19.92 12.34
CA VAL A 698 -17.36 -20.99 12.67
C VAL A 698 -16.72 -22.37 12.63
N VAL A 699 -17.27 -23.30 13.41
CA VAL A 699 -16.87 -24.71 13.42
C VAL A 699 -17.84 -25.53 12.57
N VAL A 700 -17.32 -26.43 11.73
CA VAL A 700 -18.16 -27.38 10.96
C VAL A 700 -18.67 -28.48 11.88
N THR A 701 -19.98 -28.54 12.10
CA THR A 701 -20.61 -29.55 12.97
C THR A 701 -21.03 -30.78 12.19
N ASP A 702 -21.50 -30.61 10.95
CA ASP A 702 -21.97 -31.73 10.15
C ASP A 702 -21.78 -31.52 8.65
N ILE A 703 -21.57 -32.64 7.94
CA ILE A 703 -21.44 -32.71 6.49
C ILE A 703 -22.40 -33.81 6.04
N SER A 704 -23.53 -33.38 5.49
CA SER A 704 -24.57 -34.30 5.00
C SER A 704 -24.17 -34.98 3.68
N GLU A 705 -24.77 -36.14 3.39
CA GLU A 705 -24.51 -36.90 2.15
C GLU A 705 -24.92 -36.14 0.88
N ASP A 706 -25.84 -35.16 0.98
CA ASP A 706 -26.24 -34.25 -0.10
C ASP A 706 -25.36 -32.98 -0.19
N GLY A 707 -24.28 -32.91 0.59
CA GLY A 707 -23.26 -31.85 0.52
C GLY A 707 -23.60 -30.57 1.29
N LYS A 708 -24.67 -30.54 2.10
CA LYS A 708 -24.97 -29.42 3.00
C LYS A 708 -24.08 -29.46 4.25
N ILE A 709 -23.67 -28.28 4.68
CA ILE A 709 -22.72 -28.09 5.77
C ILE A 709 -23.39 -27.34 6.93
N GLY A 710 -23.27 -27.87 8.14
CA GLY A 710 -23.71 -27.25 9.38
C GLY A 710 -22.57 -26.52 10.08
N PHE A 711 -22.83 -25.31 10.60
CA PHE A 711 -21.88 -24.50 11.36
C PHE A 711 -22.33 -24.27 12.81
N SER A 712 -21.37 -24.00 13.71
CA SER A 712 -21.60 -23.65 15.12
C SER A 712 -20.62 -22.60 15.63
N LEU A 713 -21.15 -21.61 16.34
CA LEU A 713 -20.39 -20.65 17.17
C LEU A 713 -20.22 -21.16 18.61
N ILE A 714 -21.18 -21.94 19.12
CA ILE A 714 -21.11 -22.53 20.46
C ILE A 714 -19.90 -23.46 20.56
N GLU A 715 -19.59 -24.22 19.50
CA GLU A 715 -18.40 -25.07 19.49
C GLU A 715 -17.10 -24.25 19.46
N LEU A 716 -17.11 -23.07 18.82
CA LEU A 716 -15.95 -22.17 18.80
C LEU A 716 -15.56 -21.71 20.21
N LYS A 717 -16.53 -21.53 21.11
CA LYS A 717 -16.29 -21.20 22.53
C LYS A 717 -15.32 -22.16 23.22
N TYR A 718 -15.34 -23.45 22.85
CA TYR A 718 -14.50 -24.48 23.45
C TYR A 718 -13.15 -24.62 22.75
N LEU A 719 -13.09 -24.37 21.45
CA LEU A 719 -11.87 -24.53 20.64
C LEU A 719 -11.01 -23.26 20.59
N GLU A 720 -11.62 -22.08 20.49
CA GLU A 720 -10.96 -20.76 20.50
C GLU A 720 -11.71 -19.76 21.43
N PRO A 721 -11.57 -19.89 22.76
CA PRO A 721 -12.34 -19.12 23.73
C PRO A 721 -12.11 -17.59 23.65
N TYR A 722 -10.90 -17.18 23.27
CA TYR A 722 -10.55 -15.76 23.12
C TYR A 722 -11.30 -15.13 21.95
N ASN A 723 -11.24 -15.73 20.76
CA ASN A 723 -11.92 -15.22 19.56
C ASN A 723 -13.45 -15.23 19.73
N TYR A 724 -13.99 -16.26 20.38
CA TYR A 724 -15.42 -16.29 20.73
C TYR A 724 -15.79 -15.13 21.68
N ARG A 725 -14.98 -14.88 22.71
CA ARG A 725 -15.23 -13.80 23.67
C ARG A 725 -15.09 -12.42 23.04
N GLU A 726 -14.07 -12.18 22.23
CA GLU A 726 -13.88 -10.93 21.49
C GLU A 726 -15.06 -10.64 20.57
N PHE A 727 -15.56 -11.64 19.83
CA PHE A 727 -16.73 -11.50 18.98
C PHE A 727 -18.00 -11.16 19.77
N VAL A 728 -18.22 -11.81 20.93
CA VAL A 728 -19.35 -11.50 21.83
C VAL A 728 -19.19 -10.10 22.40
N ASP A 729 -18.01 -9.72 22.87
CA ASP A 729 -17.73 -8.40 23.43
C ASP A 729 -17.91 -7.31 22.36
N GLU A 730 -17.50 -7.51 21.10
CA GLU A 730 -17.73 -6.58 19.98
C GLU A 730 -19.23 -6.35 19.73
N ILE A 731 -20.03 -7.41 19.79
CA ILE A 731 -21.48 -7.35 19.54
C ILE A 731 -22.23 -6.69 20.70
N PHE A 732 -21.75 -6.84 21.93
CA PHE A 732 -22.45 -6.40 23.14
C PHE A 732 -21.80 -5.19 23.87
N SER A 733 -20.67 -4.65 23.42
CA SER A 733 -19.99 -3.49 24.03
C SER A 733 -20.37 -2.14 23.40
N VAL A 734 -20.70 -1.16 24.23
CA VAL A 734 -20.79 0.27 23.87
C VAL A 734 -19.50 0.95 24.29
N ASP A 735 -18.57 1.12 23.35
CA ASP A 735 -17.20 1.58 23.63
C ASP A 735 -17.08 3.09 23.96
N LEU A 736 -16.34 3.40 25.02
CA LEU A 736 -16.15 4.75 25.60
C LEU A 736 -14.74 5.35 25.41
N GLU A 737 -13.84 4.74 24.62
CA GLU A 737 -12.49 5.28 24.35
C GLU A 737 -12.11 5.40 22.87
N ASN A 738 -13.10 5.48 21.99
CA ASN A 738 -12.85 5.63 20.55
C ASN A 738 -12.67 7.10 20.12
N ILE A 739 -11.49 7.67 20.36
CA ILE A 739 -10.95 8.77 19.53
C ILE A 739 -9.61 8.41 18.87
N ASP A 740 -8.88 7.37 19.31
CA ASP A 740 -7.60 7.00 18.69
C ASP A 740 -7.42 5.49 18.42
N SER A 741 -8.47 4.66 18.53
CA SER A 741 -8.40 3.30 18.00
C SER A 741 -8.54 3.37 16.46
N VAL A 742 -7.39 3.57 15.81
CA VAL A 742 -7.20 2.97 14.49
C VAL A 742 -7.40 1.49 14.72
N ARG A 743 -8.47 0.92 14.12
CA ARG A 743 -8.75 -0.51 14.13
C ARG A 743 -7.44 -1.26 13.90
N THR A 744 -7.11 -2.20 14.77
CA THR A 744 -5.98 -3.11 14.60
C THR A 744 -6.04 -3.82 13.24
N ASP A 745 -7.25 -4.07 12.75
CA ASP A 745 -7.52 -4.61 11.41
C ASP A 745 -7.10 -3.67 10.26
N ASP A 746 -7.20 -2.34 10.43
CA ASP A 746 -6.72 -1.37 9.43
C ASP A 746 -5.19 -1.33 9.36
N ARG A 747 -4.47 -1.78 10.41
CA ARG A 747 -2.99 -1.81 10.43
C ARG A 747 -2.40 -3.00 9.69
N LEU A 748 -2.94 -4.20 9.86
CA LEU A 748 -2.49 -5.39 9.13
C LEU A 748 -2.69 -5.21 7.62
N ASP A 749 -3.83 -4.67 7.21
CA ASP A 749 -4.08 -4.26 5.83
C ASP A 749 -3.06 -3.19 5.38
N SER A 750 -2.61 -2.28 6.26
CA SER A 750 -1.60 -1.27 5.92
C SER A 750 -0.17 -1.81 5.79
N VAL A 751 0.26 -2.79 6.61
CA VAL A 751 1.62 -3.34 6.60
C VAL A 751 1.83 -4.14 5.32
N TYR A 752 0.88 -5.02 4.96
CA TYR A 752 0.93 -5.76 3.71
C TYR A 752 0.91 -4.83 2.50
N VAL A 753 -0.01 -3.85 2.46
CA VAL A 753 -0.07 -2.86 1.37
C VAL A 753 1.24 -2.09 1.25
N THR A 754 1.85 -1.70 2.37
CA THR A 754 3.15 -1.03 2.37
C THR A 754 4.23 -1.96 1.84
N ALA A 755 4.31 -3.22 2.29
CA ALA A 755 5.27 -4.19 1.80
C ALA A 755 5.14 -4.42 0.28
N GLN A 756 3.92 -4.46 -0.27
CA GLN A 756 3.70 -4.56 -1.72
C GLN A 756 4.23 -3.32 -2.46
N LYS A 757 3.99 -2.10 -1.95
CA LYS A 757 4.59 -0.86 -2.50
C LYS A 757 6.12 -0.93 -2.47
N GLU A 758 6.68 -1.43 -1.36
CA GLU A 758 8.12 -1.52 -1.18
C GLU A 758 8.79 -2.58 -2.09
N LYS A 759 8.13 -3.72 -2.33
CA LYS A 759 8.52 -4.72 -3.35
C LYS A 759 8.54 -4.11 -4.74
N ALA A 760 7.51 -3.33 -5.11
CA ALA A 760 7.46 -2.68 -6.42
C ALA A 760 8.69 -1.78 -6.67
N LEU A 761 9.04 -0.98 -5.67
CA LEU A 761 10.22 -0.12 -5.68
C LEU A 761 11.53 -0.92 -5.74
N CYS A 762 11.61 -2.12 -5.15
CA CYS A 762 12.76 -3.00 -5.31
C CYS A 762 12.95 -3.45 -6.77
N PHE A 763 11.86 -3.79 -7.46
CA PHE A 763 11.89 -4.11 -8.89
C PHE A 763 12.29 -2.91 -9.76
N GLU A 764 11.80 -1.71 -9.45
CA GLU A 764 12.24 -0.49 -10.15
C GLU A 764 13.75 -0.23 -9.97
N GLN A 765 14.26 -0.44 -8.76
CA GLN A 765 15.69 -0.32 -8.47
C GLN A 765 16.53 -1.37 -9.22
N LEU A 766 16.07 -2.61 -9.24
CA LEU A 766 16.71 -3.67 -10.02
C LEU A 766 16.74 -3.33 -11.51
N ALA A 767 15.64 -2.79 -12.06
CA ALA A 767 15.54 -2.42 -13.47
C ALA A 767 16.60 -1.39 -13.90
N VAL A 768 17.09 -0.55 -12.98
CA VAL A 768 18.16 0.41 -13.32
C VAL A 768 19.56 -0.17 -13.17
N LEU A 769 19.74 -1.15 -12.28
CA LEU A 769 21.01 -1.85 -12.16
C LEU A 769 21.25 -2.83 -13.33
N GLN A 770 20.20 -3.21 -14.06
CA GLN A 770 20.27 -4.11 -15.21
C GLN A 770 20.79 -3.42 -16.48
N LEU A 771 21.59 -4.15 -17.27
CA LEU A 771 22.07 -3.68 -18.57
C LEU A 771 21.10 -4.02 -19.71
N SER A 772 20.57 -5.25 -19.71
CA SER A 772 19.66 -5.76 -20.75
C SER A 772 18.27 -5.11 -20.69
N ILE A 773 17.81 -4.56 -21.81
CA ILE A 773 16.46 -3.98 -21.95
C ILE A 773 15.37 -5.02 -21.63
N GLN A 774 15.59 -6.29 -21.98
CA GLN A 774 14.63 -7.36 -21.71
C GLN A 774 14.45 -7.57 -20.20
N ASP A 775 15.53 -7.48 -19.43
CA ASP A 775 15.48 -7.62 -17.98
C ASP A 775 14.82 -6.39 -17.34
N LYS A 776 15.13 -5.18 -17.84
CA LYS A 776 14.44 -3.94 -17.43
C LYS A 776 12.93 -4.07 -17.64
N LEU A 777 12.53 -4.53 -18.83
CA LEU A 777 11.12 -4.75 -19.17
C LEU A 777 10.45 -5.73 -18.20
N ASN A 778 11.09 -6.86 -17.92
CA ASN A 778 10.58 -7.86 -16.98
C ASN A 778 10.43 -7.27 -15.56
N SER A 779 11.43 -6.54 -15.09
CA SER A 779 11.41 -5.87 -13.79
C SER A 779 10.28 -4.84 -13.71
N PHE A 780 10.05 -4.00 -14.73
CA PHE A 780 8.93 -3.04 -14.74
C PHE A 780 7.56 -3.70 -14.83
N LYS A 781 7.41 -4.81 -15.57
CA LYS A 781 6.16 -5.59 -15.58
C LYS A 781 5.81 -6.10 -14.17
N LEU A 782 6.81 -6.60 -13.45
CA LEU A 782 6.65 -7.06 -12.07
C LEU A 782 6.37 -5.89 -11.12
N ALA A 783 7.11 -4.79 -11.23
CA ALA A 783 6.87 -3.57 -10.45
C ALA A 783 5.44 -3.04 -10.64
N LYS A 784 4.97 -2.95 -11.89
CA LYS A 784 3.60 -2.56 -12.25
C LYS A 784 2.58 -3.39 -11.48
N GLN A 785 2.79 -4.71 -11.41
CA GLN A 785 1.88 -5.60 -10.72
C GLN A 785 1.81 -5.30 -9.21
N PHE A 786 2.96 -5.11 -8.56
CA PHE A 786 3.00 -4.76 -7.14
C PHE A 786 2.38 -3.37 -6.85
N TYR A 787 2.55 -2.39 -7.74
CA TYR A 787 1.84 -1.10 -7.62
C TYR A 787 0.34 -1.23 -7.82
N ALA A 788 -0.10 -2.05 -8.78
CA ALA A 788 -1.51 -2.32 -9.00
C ALA A 788 -2.14 -2.97 -7.76
N ASN A 789 -1.39 -3.81 -7.03
CA ASN A 789 -1.82 -4.40 -5.76
C ASN A 789 -2.17 -3.36 -4.67
N THR A 790 -1.67 -2.13 -4.81
CA THR A 790 -1.84 -1.06 -3.80
C THR A 790 -2.69 0.11 -4.30
N ASN A 791 -3.32 -0.01 -5.49
CA ASN A 791 -4.00 1.09 -6.18
C ASN A 791 -3.11 2.35 -6.35
N ASN A 792 -1.80 2.16 -6.49
CA ASN A 792 -0.85 3.26 -6.59
C ASN A 792 -0.80 3.80 -8.03
N ALA A 793 -0.82 5.13 -8.18
CA ALA A 793 -0.72 5.81 -9.47
C ALA A 793 0.58 5.45 -10.24
N ARG A 794 1.63 5.01 -9.55
CA ARG A 794 2.86 4.50 -10.17
C ARG A 794 2.66 3.27 -11.06
N SER A 795 1.58 2.53 -10.89
CA SER A 795 1.25 1.43 -11.81
C SER A 795 1.09 1.93 -13.26
N TYR A 796 0.52 3.13 -13.45
CA TYR A 796 0.44 3.77 -14.76
C TYR A 796 1.82 4.16 -15.29
N LEU A 797 2.69 4.70 -14.44
CA LEU A 797 4.05 5.07 -14.82
C LEU A 797 4.86 3.83 -15.26
N ALA A 798 4.84 2.76 -14.47
CA ALA A 798 5.47 1.50 -14.81
C ALA A 798 4.93 0.88 -16.12
N ASP A 799 3.66 1.13 -16.45
CA ASP A 799 3.07 0.72 -17.73
C ASP A 799 3.62 1.48 -18.93
N ILE A 800 3.82 2.80 -18.78
CA ILE A 800 4.44 3.62 -19.82
C ILE A 800 5.89 3.15 -20.05
N TYR A 801 6.65 2.89 -18.97
CA TYR A 801 8.00 2.32 -19.09
C TYR A 801 8.00 0.94 -19.74
N THR A 802 7.08 0.05 -19.36
CA THR A 802 6.92 -1.28 -19.97
C THR A 802 6.71 -1.15 -21.48
N SER A 803 5.78 -0.29 -21.89
CA SER A 803 5.45 -0.06 -23.29
C SER A 803 6.62 0.56 -24.08
N TYR A 804 7.34 1.49 -23.44
CA TYR A 804 8.54 2.09 -24.00
C TYR A 804 9.67 1.08 -24.21
N PHE A 805 9.97 0.21 -23.23
CA PHE A 805 10.99 -0.82 -23.40
C PHE A 805 10.61 -1.87 -24.46
N GLN A 806 9.31 -2.15 -24.63
CA GLN A 806 8.84 -2.98 -25.74
C GLN A 806 9.14 -2.35 -27.11
N ILE A 807 8.89 -1.04 -27.26
CA ILE A 807 9.26 -0.30 -28.47
C ILE A 807 10.76 -0.40 -28.72
N LEU A 808 11.59 -0.24 -27.68
CA LEU A 808 13.05 -0.38 -27.82
C LEU A 808 13.47 -1.78 -28.29
N LEU A 809 12.84 -2.84 -27.78
CA LEU A 809 13.09 -4.20 -28.27
C LEU A 809 12.69 -4.38 -29.74
N GLN A 810 11.56 -3.82 -30.16
CA GLN A 810 11.13 -3.85 -31.56
C GLN A 810 12.08 -3.06 -32.48
N ILE A 811 12.60 -1.92 -32.02
CA ILE A 811 13.63 -1.14 -32.74
C ILE A 811 14.91 -1.97 -32.86
N ASN A 812 15.36 -2.59 -31.76
CA ASN A 812 16.53 -3.46 -31.76
C ASN A 812 16.37 -4.63 -32.74
N GLU A 813 15.18 -5.25 -32.82
CA GLU A 813 14.89 -6.28 -33.84
C GLU A 813 15.05 -5.75 -35.27
N CYS A 814 14.59 -4.53 -35.55
CA CYS A 814 14.75 -3.90 -36.87
C CYS A 814 16.23 -3.66 -37.20
N LEU A 815 17.02 -3.24 -36.20
CA LEU A 815 18.46 -3.03 -36.33
C LEU A 815 19.22 -4.36 -36.56
N ILE A 816 18.87 -5.41 -35.82
CA ILE A 816 19.46 -6.76 -35.96
C ILE A 816 19.13 -7.34 -37.34
N LYS A 817 17.87 -7.24 -37.77
CA LYS A 817 17.40 -7.70 -39.10
C LYS A 817 17.83 -6.79 -40.24
N GLN A 818 18.47 -5.64 -39.95
CA GLN A 818 18.88 -4.60 -40.90
C GLN A 818 17.74 -4.19 -41.85
N THR A 819 16.55 -3.95 -41.31
CA THR A 819 15.36 -3.63 -42.12
C THR A 819 14.44 -2.63 -41.43
N LEU A 820 13.86 -1.71 -42.21
CA LEU A 820 12.88 -0.74 -41.73
C LEU A 820 11.42 -1.20 -41.87
N LYS A 821 11.16 -2.43 -42.34
CA LYS A 821 9.78 -2.92 -42.60
C LYS A 821 8.84 -2.83 -41.39
N GLY A 822 9.37 -2.92 -40.16
CA GLY A 822 8.59 -2.81 -38.92
C GLY A 822 8.37 -1.39 -38.40
N ILE A 823 9.11 -0.38 -38.89
CA ILE A 823 9.19 0.94 -38.25
C ILE A 823 7.84 1.67 -38.24
N ARG A 824 7.02 1.48 -39.27
CA ARG A 824 5.69 2.10 -39.34
C ARG A 824 4.78 1.66 -38.20
N GLN A 825 4.83 0.38 -37.84
CA GLN A 825 4.04 -0.16 -36.73
C GLN A 825 4.54 0.39 -35.40
N ILE A 826 5.87 0.40 -35.20
CA ILE A 826 6.53 0.94 -34.00
C ILE A 826 6.11 2.40 -33.77
N LYS A 827 6.07 3.22 -34.84
CA LYS A 827 5.65 4.62 -34.79
C LYS A 827 4.19 4.79 -34.34
N LEU A 828 3.28 3.97 -34.89
CA LEU A 828 1.87 4.00 -34.51
C LEU A 828 1.66 3.60 -33.04
N GLU A 829 2.42 2.61 -32.56
CA GLU A 829 2.41 2.20 -31.15
C GLU A 829 2.96 3.32 -30.24
N ALA A 830 4.04 3.98 -30.63
CA ALA A 830 4.60 5.12 -29.90
C ALA A 830 3.57 6.26 -29.75
N GLU A 831 2.87 6.62 -30.83
CA GLU A 831 1.85 7.66 -30.82
C GLU A 831 0.60 7.27 -30.00
N ALA A 832 0.21 6.00 -30.05
CA ALA A 832 -0.88 5.46 -29.23
C ALA A 832 -0.56 5.52 -27.73
N ILE A 833 0.68 5.18 -27.34
CA ILE A 833 1.12 5.28 -25.94
C ILE A 833 1.11 6.74 -25.51
N LYS A 834 1.72 7.64 -26.29
CA LYS A 834 1.74 9.07 -26.02
C LYS A 834 0.34 9.64 -25.78
N SER A 835 -0.58 9.37 -26.69
CA SER A 835 -1.96 9.88 -26.62
C SER A 835 -2.77 9.27 -25.46
N SER A 836 -2.39 8.09 -24.97
CA SER A 836 -3.00 7.46 -23.79
C SER A 836 -2.57 8.07 -22.45
N VAL A 837 -1.45 8.82 -22.39
CA VAL A 837 -0.95 9.42 -21.15
C VAL A 837 -1.77 10.65 -20.78
N SER A 838 -2.45 10.60 -19.63
CA SER A 838 -3.28 11.72 -19.17
C SER A 838 -2.44 12.91 -18.67
N LEU A 839 -2.97 14.13 -18.82
CA LEU A 839 -2.41 15.35 -18.21
C LEU A 839 -2.25 15.24 -16.69
N GLN A 840 -3.14 14.47 -16.03
CA GLN A 840 -3.04 14.23 -14.58
C GLN A 840 -1.83 13.35 -14.25
N THR A 841 -1.53 12.35 -15.09
CA THR A 841 -0.33 11.51 -14.95
C THR A 841 0.93 12.34 -15.09
N LEU A 842 0.98 13.26 -16.05
CA LEU A 842 2.10 14.18 -16.27
C LEU A 842 2.32 15.16 -15.11
N LYS A 843 1.24 15.70 -14.53
CA LYS A 843 1.31 16.52 -13.31
C LYS A 843 1.82 15.74 -12.10
N THR A 844 1.45 14.46 -12.02
CA THR A 844 1.83 13.59 -10.90
C THR A 844 3.25 13.07 -11.04
N PHE A 845 3.73 12.85 -12.27
CA PHE A 845 5.05 12.30 -12.58
C PHE A 845 5.77 13.16 -13.64
N PRO A 846 6.37 14.31 -13.25
CA PRO A 846 7.01 15.23 -14.20
C PRO A 846 8.10 14.58 -15.06
N ASP A 847 8.82 13.59 -14.54
CA ASP A 847 9.88 12.87 -15.27
C ASP A 847 9.39 12.11 -16.50
N SER A 848 8.09 11.78 -16.55
CA SER A 848 7.47 11.16 -17.74
C SER A 848 7.51 12.08 -18.97
N GLU A 849 7.80 13.38 -18.82
CA GLU A 849 8.06 14.30 -19.93
C GLU A 849 9.23 13.82 -20.82
N LYS A 850 10.31 13.29 -20.23
CA LYS A 850 11.44 12.74 -21.01
C LYS A 850 11.02 11.50 -21.79
N LEU A 851 10.20 10.66 -21.18
CA LEU A 851 9.71 9.43 -21.79
C LEU A 851 8.79 9.74 -22.98
N ILE A 852 7.87 10.69 -22.80
CA ILE A 852 7.02 11.22 -23.86
C ILE A 852 7.85 11.84 -24.97
N TYR A 853 8.89 12.61 -24.63
CA TYR A 853 9.80 13.17 -25.62
C TYR A 853 10.47 12.08 -26.48
N PHE A 854 10.88 10.95 -25.89
CA PHE A 854 11.42 9.84 -26.69
C PHE A 854 10.38 9.16 -27.56
N LEU A 855 9.17 8.98 -27.06
CA LEU A 855 8.07 8.47 -27.86
C LEU A 855 7.77 9.39 -29.05
N ASP A 856 7.86 10.71 -28.86
CA ASP A 856 7.72 11.72 -29.92
C ASP A 856 8.83 11.61 -30.96
N ILE A 857 10.09 11.50 -30.52
CA ILE A 857 11.20 11.28 -31.43
C ILE A 857 10.98 10.03 -32.29
N ILE A 858 10.53 8.93 -31.67
CA ILE A 858 10.29 7.67 -32.36
C ILE A 858 9.11 7.81 -33.33
N SER A 859 8.00 8.45 -32.92
CA SER A 859 6.82 8.62 -33.77
C SER A 859 7.07 9.55 -34.97
N LEU A 860 7.99 10.51 -34.83
CA LEU A 860 8.38 11.44 -35.89
C LEU A 860 9.45 10.88 -36.84
N PHE A 861 10.10 9.75 -36.53
CA PHE A 861 11.18 9.20 -37.35
C PHE A 861 10.71 8.83 -38.77
N ASN A 862 11.41 9.27 -39.82
CA ASN A 862 11.05 9.15 -41.25
C ASN A 862 9.74 9.84 -41.66
N GLU A 863 9.21 10.78 -40.86
CA GLU A 863 8.08 11.63 -41.29
C GLU A 863 8.54 12.70 -42.29
N LYS A 864 7.70 12.96 -43.31
CA LYS A 864 8.03 13.86 -44.44
C LYS A 864 7.19 15.14 -44.48
N ASN A 865 6.32 15.35 -43.49
CA ASN A 865 5.42 16.51 -43.47
C ASN A 865 6.09 17.73 -42.79
N ASP A 866 5.66 18.93 -43.18
CA ASP A 866 6.22 20.20 -42.69
C ASP A 866 6.00 20.39 -41.18
N GLU A 867 4.85 19.93 -40.65
CA GLU A 867 4.51 20.00 -39.22
C GLU A 867 5.51 19.22 -38.34
N SER A 868 5.88 18.01 -38.75
CA SER A 868 6.86 17.17 -38.05
C SER A 868 8.25 17.81 -38.07
N THR A 869 8.60 18.44 -39.19
CA THR A 869 9.88 19.13 -39.37
C THR A 869 9.95 20.36 -38.47
N GLU A 870 8.90 21.17 -38.41
CA GLU A 870 8.79 22.33 -37.53
C GLU A 870 8.86 21.94 -36.05
N LEU A 871 8.18 20.85 -35.67
CA LEU A 871 8.17 20.35 -34.29
C LEU A 871 9.55 19.84 -33.85
N LEU A 872 10.24 19.05 -34.68
CA LEU A 872 11.62 18.60 -34.42
C LEU A 872 12.60 19.79 -34.39
N TYR A 873 12.43 20.79 -35.25
CA TYR A 873 13.22 22.01 -35.24
C TYR A 873 13.03 22.79 -33.93
N ASN A 874 11.79 22.95 -33.48
CA ASN A 874 11.46 23.58 -32.20
C ASN A 874 12.05 22.82 -31.01
N TYR A 875 12.05 21.48 -31.02
CA TYR A 875 12.77 20.69 -30.01
C TYR A 875 14.28 20.96 -30.04
N SER A 876 14.88 21.08 -31.22
CA SER A 876 16.31 21.39 -31.33
C SER A 876 16.67 22.80 -30.79
N LEU A 877 15.72 23.75 -30.86
CA LEU A 877 15.86 25.13 -30.38
C LEU A 877 15.58 25.27 -28.88
N ASN A 878 14.51 24.67 -28.37
CA ASN A 878 14.07 24.84 -26.99
C ASN A 878 15.10 24.30 -25.98
N TYR A 879 15.82 23.24 -26.34
CA TYR A 879 16.88 22.65 -25.52
C TYR A 879 18.27 23.26 -25.79
N SER A 880 18.36 24.38 -26.51
CA SER A 880 19.64 25.02 -26.85
C SER A 880 20.30 25.80 -25.71
N LYS A 881 19.54 26.21 -24.69
CA LYS A 881 19.99 27.08 -23.58
C LYS A 881 20.34 26.34 -22.28
N ASP A 882 19.90 25.10 -22.12
CA ASP A 882 20.06 24.30 -20.90
C ASP A 882 21.10 23.19 -21.14
N THR A 883 22.28 23.34 -20.54
CA THR A 883 23.40 22.39 -20.67
C THR A 883 23.05 20.99 -20.17
N SER A 884 22.09 20.85 -19.26
CA SER A 884 21.62 19.57 -18.73
C SER A 884 20.77 18.77 -19.72
N LYS A 885 20.27 19.41 -20.79
CA LYS A 885 19.39 18.82 -21.83
C LYS A 885 20.06 18.68 -23.20
N GLY A 886 21.39 18.79 -23.26
CA GLY A 886 22.16 18.73 -24.51
C GLY A 886 21.96 17.44 -25.32
N ALA A 887 21.75 16.31 -24.67
CA ALA A 887 21.51 15.03 -25.34
C ALA A 887 20.11 14.96 -26.00
N LEU A 888 19.06 15.52 -25.38
CA LEU A 888 17.73 15.61 -26.01
C LEU A 888 17.81 16.40 -27.32
N LYS A 889 18.51 17.54 -27.29
CA LYS A 889 18.79 18.35 -28.48
C LYS A 889 19.49 17.54 -29.58
N THR A 890 20.49 16.73 -29.24
CA THR A 890 21.22 15.89 -30.19
C THR A 890 20.29 14.89 -30.87
N ILE A 891 19.44 14.20 -30.10
CA ILE A 891 18.48 13.23 -30.63
C ILE A 891 17.48 13.89 -31.59
N ALA A 892 16.91 15.05 -31.23
CA ALA A 892 16.05 15.82 -32.14
C ALA A 892 16.77 16.22 -33.43
N LYS A 893 18.04 16.64 -33.35
CA LYS A 893 18.83 17.00 -34.53
C LYS A 893 19.09 15.82 -35.45
N ILE A 894 19.45 14.66 -34.88
CA ILE A 894 19.67 13.43 -35.66
C ILE A 894 18.37 13.04 -36.38
N THR A 895 17.25 13.07 -35.67
CA THR A 895 15.93 12.74 -36.24
C THR A 895 15.51 13.73 -37.33
N LEU A 896 15.70 15.04 -37.09
CA LEU A 896 15.43 16.09 -38.07
C LEU A 896 16.28 15.92 -39.33
N ALA A 897 17.60 15.75 -39.17
CA ALA A 897 18.51 15.58 -40.30
C ALA A 897 18.15 14.34 -41.13
N ASN A 898 17.79 13.25 -40.46
CA ASN A 898 17.32 12.04 -41.11
C ASN A 898 16.05 12.27 -41.93
N ASN A 899 15.04 12.92 -41.34
CA ASN A 899 13.77 13.17 -42.02
C ASN A 899 13.92 14.07 -43.26
N LEU A 900 14.77 15.11 -43.17
CA LEU A 900 15.07 15.99 -44.29
C LEU A 900 15.73 15.20 -45.43
N LEU A 901 16.70 14.34 -45.15
CA LEU A 901 17.36 13.52 -46.17
C LEU A 901 16.38 12.55 -46.86
N VAL A 902 15.57 11.84 -46.07
CA VAL A 902 14.57 10.88 -46.60
C VAL A 902 13.47 11.60 -47.40
N SER A 903 13.28 12.90 -47.22
CA SER A 903 12.38 13.71 -48.05
C SER A 903 12.94 14.03 -49.44
N GLU A 904 14.27 14.02 -49.60
CA GLU A 904 14.97 14.44 -50.82
C GLU A 904 15.44 13.28 -51.72
N THR A 905 15.64 12.06 -51.19
CA THR A 905 16.16 10.93 -52.00
C THR A 905 15.41 9.60 -51.82
N LYS A 906 15.69 8.60 -52.68
CA LYS A 906 14.90 7.36 -52.84
C LYS A 906 15.53 6.06 -52.29
N ASP A 907 16.83 6.01 -52.03
CA ASP A 907 17.56 4.80 -51.56
C ASP A 907 18.36 5.13 -50.28
N GLU A 908 17.70 5.11 -49.11
CA GLU A 908 18.30 5.57 -47.85
C GLU A 908 18.15 4.62 -46.65
N ASP A 909 17.70 3.39 -46.86
CA ASP A 909 17.47 2.44 -45.75
C ASP A 909 18.73 2.25 -44.89
N GLU A 910 19.92 2.22 -45.49
CA GLU A 910 21.20 2.09 -44.77
C GLU A 910 21.50 3.31 -43.88
N PHE A 911 21.27 4.52 -44.40
CA PHE A 911 21.50 5.76 -43.67
C PHE A 911 20.47 5.94 -42.54
N SER A 912 19.20 5.67 -42.84
CA SER A 912 18.12 5.64 -41.85
C SER A 912 18.38 4.63 -40.74
N LEU A 913 18.84 3.42 -41.06
CA LEU A 913 19.22 2.42 -40.05
C LEU A 913 20.37 2.89 -39.16
N LYS A 914 21.35 3.62 -39.72
CA LYS A 914 22.45 4.21 -38.93
C LYS A 914 21.94 5.26 -37.94
N ASN A 915 21.08 6.18 -38.38
CA ASN A 915 20.51 7.19 -37.49
C ASN A 915 19.56 6.58 -36.47
N LEU A 916 18.79 5.57 -36.86
CA LEU A 916 17.94 4.82 -35.94
C LEU A 916 18.75 4.12 -34.85
N ARG A 917 19.92 3.54 -35.19
CA ARG A 917 20.84 2.98 -34.18
C ARG A 917 21.33 4.04 -33.21
N LEU A 918 21.79 5.19 -33.71
CA LEU A 918 22.21 6.31 -32.84
C LEU A 918 21.07 6.75 -31.90
N ILE A 919 19.86 6.93 -32.43
CA ILE A 919 18.67 7.28 -31.63
C ILE A 919 18.41 6.20 -30.57
N TYR A 920 18.43 4.92 -30.96
CA TYR A 920 18.27 3.79 -30.04
C TYR A 920 19.33 3.78 -28.92
N ASP A 921 20.60 4.01 -29.23
CA ASP A 921 21.69 3.99 -28.25
C ASP A 921 21.56 5.14 -27.24
N TYR A 922 21.15 6.33 -27.69
CA TYR A 922 20.87 7.47 -26.80
C TYR A 922 19.68 7.22 -25.87
N ILE A 923 18.62 6.63 -26.40
CA ILE A 923 17.35 6.41 -25.72
C ILE A 923 17.45 5.21 -24.74
N SER A 924 18.14 4.13 -25.13
CA SER A 924 18.33 2.93 -24.30
C SER A 924 19.23 3.15 -23.08
N ASN A 925 20.21 4.06 -23.18
CA ASN A 925 21.13 4.43 -22.10
C ASN A 925 20.62 5.57 -21.19
N GLY A 926 19.37 6.03 -21.36
CA GLY A 926 18.72 6.93 -20.40
C GLY A 926 19.34 8.34 -20.28
N VAL A 927 19.80 8.93 -21.39
CA VAL A 927 20.35 10.31 -21.47
C VAL A 927 21.64 10.55 -20.68
N LEU A 928 22.26 9.53 -20.07
CA LEU A 928 23.47 9.67 -19.26
C LEU A 928 24.60 8.73 -19.67
N SER A 929 24.91 8.67 -20.97
CA SER A 929 26.20 8.13 -21.43
C SER A 929 26.70 8.85 -22.69
N LEU A 930 27.63 9.79 -22.51
CA LEU A 930 28.56 10.21 -23.56
C LEU A 930 29.85 9.41 -23.44
N SER A 931 29.73 8.10 -23.62
CA SER A 931 30.86 7.27 -24.00
C SER A 931 30.34 6.29 -25.04
N GLU A 932 30.93 6.33 -26.24
CA GLU A 932 30.84 5.24 -27.20
C GLU A 932 31.05 3.92 -26.42
N THR A 933 30.08 3.00 -26.48
CA THR A 933 30.24 1.73 -25.77
C THR A 933 31.47 1.01 -26.34
N ILE A 934 32.16 0.22 -25.51
CA ILE A 934 33.31 -0.57 -25.98
C ILE A 934 32.91 -1.43 -27.18
N GLU A 935 31.67 -1.91 -27.20
CA GLU A 935 31.09 -2.72 -28.27
C GLU A 935 30.84 -1.91 -29.54
N ASP A 936 30.30 -0.69 -29.47
CA ASP A 936 30.11 0.19 -30.64
C ASP A 936 31.44 0.67 -31.22
N LYS A 937 32.40 0.98 -30.36
CA LYS A 937 33.78 1.28 -30.76
C LYS A 937 34.37 0.09 -31.50
N HIS A 938 34.24 -1.12 -30.94
CA HIS A 938 34.75 -2.33 -31.59
C HIS A 938 34.02 -2.70 -32.88
N ASP A 939 32.71 -2.48 -32.98
CA ASP A 939 31.93 -2.74 -34.19
C ASP A 939 32.24 -1.72 -35.30
N ARG A 940 32.42 -0.44 -34.95
CA ARG A 940 32.87 0.59 -35.89
C ARG A 940 34.29 0.31 -36.35
N GLU A 941 35.22 0.08 -35.43
CA GLU A 941 36.62 -0.27 -35.74
C GLU A 941 36.68 -1.52 -36.63
N ARG A 942 35.88 -2.55 -36.34
CA ARG A 942 35.82 -3.78 -37.15
C ARG A 942 35.26 -3.52 -38.56
N LYS A 943 34.23 -2.69 -38.71
CA LYS A 943 33.66 -2.35 -40.02
C LYS A 943 34.60 -1.47 -40.85
N GLU A 944 35.23 -0.48 -40.23
CA GLU A 944 36.24 0.38 -40.85
C GLU A 944 37.45 -0.45 -41.29
N GLU A 945 37.88 -1.40 -40.48
CA GLU A 945 38.99 -2.30 -40.81
C GLU A 945 38.65 -3.26 -41.96
N ILE A 946 37.43 -3.83 -42.00
CA ILE A 946 36.96 -4.62 -43.15
C ILE A 946 36.96 -3.76 -44.42
N LEU A 947 36.48 -2.53 -44.34
CA LEU A 947 36.45 -1.62 -45.49
C LEU A 947 37.86 -1.28 -45.98
N TYR A 948 38.77 -0.95 -45.06
CA TYR A 948 40.19 -0.71 -45.35
C TYR A 948 40.82 -1.89 -46.09
N TRP A 949 40.68 -3.11 -45.58
CA TRP A 949 41.25 -4.29 -46.23
C TRP A 949 40.56 -4.63 -47.55
N LYS A 950 39.25 -4.37 -47.71
CA LYS A 950 38.58 -4.47 -49.02
C LYS A 950 39.16 -3.49 -50.04
N GLU A 951 39.47 -2.27 -49.65
CA GLU A 951 40.13 -1.29 -50.52
C GLU A 951 41.57 -1.70 -50.85
N MET A 952 42.33 -2.18 -49.86
CA MET A 952 43.69 -2.69 -50.08
C MET A 952 43.72 -3.91 -51.02
N ILE A 953 42.76 -4.84 -50.90
CA ILE A 953 42.63 -5.99 -51.81
C ILE A 953 42.32 -5.53 -53.25
N LYS A 954 41.56 -4.43 -53.43
CA LYS A 954 41.32 -3.86 -54.76
C LYS A 954 42.59 -3.24 -55.37
N GLY A 955 43.48 -2.70 -54.54
CA GLY A 955 44.67 -1.91 -54.90
C GLY A 955 45.88 -2.66 -55.48
N ASP A 956 45.75 -3.95 -55.81
CA ASP A 956 46.83 -4.85 -56.30
C ASP A 956 47.94 -5.15 -55.26
N GLU A 957 48.63 -6.28 -55.46
CA GLU A 957 49.83 -6.65 -54.70
C GLU A 957 50.96 -5.64 -54.96
N ASN A 958 51.79 -5.40 -53.95
CA ASN A 958 52.89 -4.45 -54.04
C ASN A 958 54.10 -4.88 -53.20
N GLU A 959 55.04 -3.96 -52.97
CA GLU A 959 56.25 -4.24 -52.21
C GLU A 959 55.99 -4.62 -50.75
N LYS A 960 54.83 -4.24 -50.21
CA LYS A 960 54.45 -4.45 -48.80
C LYS A 960 53.17 -5.26 -48.63
N LEU A 961 52.54 -5.73 -49.71
CA LEU A 961 51.30 -6.49 -49.64
C LEU A 961 51.33 -7.65 -50.64
N GLU A 962 51.07 -8.87 -50.14
CA GLU A 962 50.98 -10.10 -50.94
C GLU A 962 49.74 -10.89 -50.51
N PHE A 963 49.10 -11.56 -51.47
CA PHE A 963 47.96 -12.45 -51.28
C PHE A 963 48.41 -13.90 -51.47
N LYS A 964 47.84 -14.79 -50.66
CA LYS A 964 47.91 -16.23 -50.87
C LYS A 964 46.53 -16.83 -50.59
N SER A 965 46.10 -17.68 -51.51
CA SER A 965 44.77 -18.28 -51.45
C SER A 965 44.62 -19.21 -50.23
N SER A 966 45.71 -19.82 -49.76
CA SER A 966 45.73 -20.82 -48.69
C SER A 966 47.15 -20.98 -48.14
N LEU A 967 47.28 -21.51 -46.91
CA LEU A 967 48.57 -21.81 -46.28
C LEU A 967 49.16 -23.17 -46.69
N PHE A 968 48.33 -24.21 -46.84
CA PHE A 968 48.81 -25.56 -47.15
C PHE A 968 47.85 -26.41 -47.99
N THR A 969 46.65 -25.91 -48.28
CA THR A 969 45.66 -26.61 -49.11
C THR A 969 45.83 -26.20 -50.58
N PRO A 970 46.24 -27.12 -51.47
CA PRO A 970 46.37 -26.82 -52.88
C PRO A 970 45.00 -26.52 -53.51
N ILE A 971 44.81 -25.26 -53.90
CA ILE A 971 43.68 -24.84 -54.72
C ILE A 971 44.08 -25.06 -56.18
N LEU A 972 43.37 -25.98 -56.84
CA LEU A 972 43.66 -26.39 -58.20
C LEU A 972 42.83 -25.56 -59.18
N ASP A 973 43.51 -24.95 -60.15
CA ASP A 973 42.87 -24.39 -61.33
C ASP A 973 42.41 -25.52 -62.28
N GLU A 974 41.57 -25.18 -63.27
CA GLU A 974 41.00 -26.16 -64.20
C GLU A 974 42.08 -26.97 -64.94
N GLU A 975 43.24 -26.35 -65.23
CA GLU A 975 44.34 -26.99 -65.94
C GLU A 975 45.10 -27.99 -65.06
N ARG A 976 45.43 -27.63 -63.81
CA ARG A 976 46.05 -28.55 -62.84
C ARG A 976 45.10 -29.65 -62.42
N GLN A 977 43.80 -29.36 -62.30
CA GLN A 977 42.78 -30.37 -62.04
C GLN A 977 42.69 -31.37 -63.19
N HIS A 978 42.64 -30.89 -64.44
CA HIS A 978 42.64 -31.74 -65.62
C HIS A 978 43.92 -32.59 -65.74
N LYS A 979 45.09 -31.99 -65.46
CA LYS A 979 46.37 -32.71 -65.40
C LYS A 979 46.38 -33.77 -64.29
N LEU A 980 45.85 -33.47 -63.11
CA LEU A 980 45.71 -34.41 -62.00
C LEU A 980 44.80 -35.59 -62.39
N ASP A 981 43.69 -35.33 -63.07
CA ASP A 981 42.74 -36.35 -63.49
C ASP A 981 43.34 -37.27 -64.57
N LEU A 982 44.11 -36.72 -65.52
CA LEU A 982 44.88 -37.49 -66.49
C LEU A 982 45.93 -38.38 -65.81
N LEU A 983 46.71 -37.83 -64.87
CA LEU A 983 47.75 -38.56 -64.15
C LEU A 983 47.17 -39.65 -63.21
N LYS A 984 45.99 -39.42 -62.63
CA LYS A 984 45.29 -40.40 -61.79
C LYS A 984 44.74 -41.59 -62.59
N LYS A 985 44.40 -41.41 -63.88
CA LYS A 985 43.85 -42.45 -64.77
C LYS A 985 44.88 -43.46 -65.28
N ILE A 986 46.18 -43.26 -65.05
CA ILE A 986 47.24 -44.18 -65.46
C ILE A 986 47.29 -45.40 -64.51
N GLU A 987 47.07 -46.62 -65.02
CA GLU A 987 46.97 -47.86 -64.23
C GLU A 987 48.27 -48.28 -63.52
N LYS A 988 49.45 -48.05 -64.13
CA LYS A 988 50.78 -48.26 -63.50
C LYS A 988 51.48 -46.93 -63.22
N LYS A 989 51.41 -46.47 -61.96
CA LYS A 989 52.09 -45.25 -61.52
C LYS A 989 53.58 -45.54 -61.26
N THR A 990 54.47 -45.08 -62.15
CA THR A 990 55.92 -45.01 -61.87
C THR A 990 56.20 -44.05 -60.72
N ASP A 991 57.36 -44.16 -60.06
CA ASP A 991 57.72 -43.26 -58.95
C ASP A 991 57.79 -41.79 -59.37
N VAL A 992 58.11 -41.53 -60.66
CA VAL A 992 58.03 -40.19 -61.27
C VAL A 992 56.59 -39.68 -61.30
N ILE A 993 55.63 -40.50 -61.77
CA ILE A 993 54.20 -40.12 -61.82
C ILE A 993 53.63 -39.94 -60.42
N LYS A 994 54.03 -40.78 -59.44
CA LYS A 994 53.63 -40.59 -58.03
C LYS A 994 54.15 -39.27 -57.49
N LYS A 995 55.41 -38.92 -57.75
CA LYS A 995 56.01 -37.64 -57.35
C LYS A 995 55.32 -36.45 -58.04
N ASP A 996 54.92 -36.58 -59.30
CA ASP A 996 54.18 -35.53 -60.03
C ASP A 996 52.75 -35.35 -59.49
N ILE A 997 52.05 -36.43 -59.14
CA ILE A 997 50.74 -36.35 -58.46
C ILE A 997 50.91 -35.68 -57.08
N ASP A 998 51.95 -36.05 -56.34
CA ASP A 998 52.24 -35.50 -55.01
C ASP A 998 52.62 -34.01 -55.05
N ARG A 999 53.29 -33.56 -56.12
CA ARG A 999 53.57 -32.14 -56.41
C ARG A 999 52.33 -31.33 -56.81
N ILE A 1000 51.27 -31.98 -57.29
CA ILE A 1000 50.03 -31.29 -57.69
C ILE A 1000 49.04 -31.21 -56.52
N ASN A 1001 48.81 -32.30 -55.79
CA ASN A 1001 47.78 -32.35 -54.75
C ASN A 1001 48.13 -33.29 -53.57
N GLY A 1002 49.41 -33.46 -53.28
CA GLY A 1002 49.90 -34.29 -52.17
C GLY A 1002 50.79 -33.53 -51.20
N ASP A 1003 51.62 -34.22 -50.44
CA ASP A 1003 52.40 -33.65 -49.34
C ASP A 1003 53.47 -32.67 -49.83
N LEU A 1004 54.11 -32.96 -50.98
CA LEU A 1004 55.01 -32.02 -51.64
C LEU A 1004 54.31 -30.73 -52.08
N ALA A 1005 53.05 -30.81 -52.56
CA ALA A 1005 52.26 -29.62 -52.88
C ALA A 1005 51.99 -28.78 -51.63
N LYS A 1006 51.63 -29.41 -50.50
CA LYS A 1006 51.41 -28.71 -49.22
C LYS A 1006 52.66 -27.97 -48.77
N LYS A 1007 53.82 -28.64 -48.79
CA LYS A 1007 55.11 -28.06 -48.39
C LYS A 1007 55.53 -26.90 -49.29
N ALA A 1008 55.28 -26.99 -50.60
CA ALA A 1008 55.57 -25.92 -51.54
C ALA A 1008 54.71 -24.65 -51.27
N ILE A 1009 53.44 -24.81 -50.91
CA ILE A 1009 52.55 -23.68 -50.57
C ILE A 1009 52.97 -23.03 -49.25
N ILE A 1010 53.29 -23.84 -48.24
CA ILE A 1010 53.84 -23.38 -46.96
C ILE A 1010 55.13 -22.58 -47.20
N HIS A 1011 56.07 -23.16 -47.97
CA HIS A 1011 57.32 -22.51 -48.33
C HIS A 1011 57.07 -21.17 -49.03
N SER A 1012 56.13 -21.10 -49.98
CA SER A 1012 55.78 -19.87 -50.68
C SER A 1012 55.33 -18.75 -49.73
N SER A 1013 54.46 -19.08 -48.76
CA SER A 1013 53.97 -18.12 -47.76
C SER A 1013 55.09 -17.63 -46.85
N LEU A 1014 55.92 -18.54 -46.32
CA LEU A 1014 56.98 -18.21 -45.37
C LEU A 1014 58.19 -17.54 -46.04
N LYS A 1015 58.48 -17.87 -47.30
CA LYS A 1015 59.41 -17.13 -48.15
C LYS A 1015 59.04 -15.66 -48.23
N THR A 1016 57.75 -15.35 -48.37
CA THR A 1016 57.27 -13.96 -48.39
C THR A 1016 57.44 -13.28 -47.03
N LEU A 1017 57.14 -13.96 -45.91
CA LEU A 1017 57.38 -13.41 -44.58
C LEU A 1017 58.86 -13.12 -44.31
N ALA A 1018 59.76 -14.04 -44.69
CA ALA A 1018 61.21 -13.84 -44.61
C ALA A 1018 61.66 -12.64 -45.47
N ALA A 1019 61.14 -12.55 -46.70
CA ALA A 1019 61.44 -11.44 -47.61
C ALA A 1019 60.99 -10.08 -47.05
N PHE A 1020 59.80 -9.99 -46.45
CA PHE A 1020 59.31 -8.77 -45.80
C PHE A 1020 60.15 -8.39 -44.57
N ALA A 1021 60.51 -9.36 -43.73
CA ALA A 1021 61.38 -9.11 -42.58
C ALA A 1021 62.78 -8.62 -43.00
N ASN A 1022 63.29 -9.09 -44.14
CA ASN A 1022 64.61 -8.67 -44.62
C ASN A 1022 64.62 -7.32 -45.33
N THR A 1023 63.48 -6.74 -45.69
CA THR A 1023 63.42 -5.47 -46.42
C THR A 1023 62.78 -4.36 -45.61
N SER A 1024 61.53 -3.98 -45.91
CA SER A 1024 60.85 -2.80 -45.36
C SER A 1024 59.62 -3.17 -44.52
N GLY A 1025 59.49 -4.45 -44.15
CA GLY A 1025 58.28 -5.00 -43.58
C GLY A 1025 57.18 -5.15 -44.62
N GLY A 1026 56.06 -5.75 -44.24
CA GLY A 1026 54.95 -5.99 -45.15
C GLY A 1026 53.82 -6.77 -44.51
N THR A 1027 52.76 -7.00 -45.27
CA THR A 1027 51.59 -7.75 -44.86
C THR A 1027 51.29 -8.86 -45.87
N LEU A 1028 51.10 -10.07 -45.35
CA LEU A 1028 50.63 -11.23 -46.10
C LEU A 1028 49.17 -11.50 -45.74
N LEU A 1029 48.29 -11.59 -46.73
CA LEU A 1029 46.89 -12.01 -46.55
C LEU A 1029 46.73 -13.46 -46.98
N LEU A 1030 46.30 -14.32 -46.05
CA LEU A 1030 45.93 -15.71 -46.34
C LEU A 1030 44.41 -15.85 -46.44
N GLY A 1031 43.94 -16.55 -47.48
CA GLY A 1031 42.51 -16.69 -47.81
C GLY A 1031 42.05 -15.74 -48.91
N VAL A 1032 42.98 -15.09 -49.61
CA VAL A 1032 42.71 -14.19 -50.75
C VAL A 1032 43.46 -14.69 -51.98
N SER A 1033 42.74 -14.84 -53.09
CA SER A 1033 43.32 -15.26 -54.37
C SER A 1033 43.99 -14.13 -55.13
N ASP A 1034 44.90 -14.49 -56.04
CA ASP A 1034 45.61 -13.57 -56.94
C ASP A 1034 44.61 -12.77 -57.81
N ASN A 1035 43.41 -13.31 -58.05
CA ASN A 1035 42.31 -12.63 -58.73
C ASN A 1035 41.51 -11.67 -57.81
N LYS A 1036 42.07 -11.29 -56.66
CA LYS A 1036 41.47 -10.38 -55.64
C LYS A 1036 40.17 -10.89 -55.02
N ARG A 1037 39.85 -12.18 -55.18
CA ARG A 1037 38.65 -12.79 -54.55
C ARG A 1037 39.02 -13.35 -53.18
N VAL A 1038 38.22 -13.01 -52.18
CA VAL A 1038 38.28 -13.62 -50.85
C VAL A 1038 37.68 -15.02 -50.95
N LEU A 1039 38.49 -16.04 -50.68
CA LEU A 1039 38.07 -17.45 -50.69
C LEU A 1039 37.76 -17.98 -49.29
N GLY A 1040 38.40 -17.39 -48.27
CA GLY A 1040 38.26 -17.81 -46.88
C GLY A 1040 39.16 -19.00 -46.50
N LEU A 1041 39.44 -19.13 -45.20
CA LEU A 1041 40.27 -20.20 -44.61
C LEU A 1041 39.44 -21.40 -44.11
N GLU A 1042 38.12 -21.40 -44.29
CA GLU A 1042 37.18 -22.40 -43.77
C GLU A 1042 37.51 -23.81 -44.26
N GLN A 1043 37.90 -23.95 -45.52
CA GLN A 1043 38.30 -25.24 -46.08
C GLN A 1043 39.57 -25.79 -45.42
N GLU A 1044 40.48 -24.91 -44.97
CA GLU A 1044 41.67 -25.32 -44.22
C GLU A 1044 41.32 -25.69 -42.78
N TYR A 1045 40.37 -25.01 -42.15
CA TYR A 1045 39.88 -25.38 -40.82
C TYR A 1045 39.33 -26.80 -40.82
N LEU A 1046 38.54 -27.16 -41.84
CA LEU A 1046 37.94 -28.50 -41.96
C LEU A 1046 38.96 -29.60 -42.25
N SER A 1047 40.18 -29.26 -42.69
CA SER A 1047 41.23 -30.23 -43.02
C SER A 1047 41.94 -30.83 -41.80
N PHE A 1048 41.71 -30.29 -40.59
CA PHE A 1048 42.27 -30.85 -39.35
C PHE A 1048 41.52 -32.10 -38.89
N ASN A 1049 42.27 -33.13 -38.49
CA ASN A 1049 41.71 -34.44 -38.09
C ASN A 1049 40.87 -34.39 -36.81
N LYS A 1050 41.16 -33.46 -35.88
CA LYS A 1050 40.45 -33.30 -34.62
C LYS A 1050 39.41 -32.18 -34.76
N LYS A 1051 38.14 -32.48 -34.48
CA LYS A 1051 37.06 -31.48 -34.49
C LYS A 1051 37.33 -30.27 -33.56
N SER A 1052 38.05 -30.47 -32.46
CA SER A 1052 38.45 -29.38 -31.54
C SER A 1052 39.35 -28.33 -32.19
N ASP A 1053 40.09 -28.72 -33.24
CA ASP A 1053 41.10 -27.89 -33.89
C ASP A 1053 40.57 -27.28 -35.20
N GLN A 1054 39.32 -27.60 -35.59
CA GLN A 1054 38.65 -27.11 -36.80
C GLN A 1054 38.09 -25.69 -36.60
N GLY A 1055 38.97 -24.73 -36.32
CA GLY A 1055 38.62 -23.32 -36.16
C GLY A 1055 39.85 -22.42 -36.10
N ARG A 1056 39.64 -21.11 -35.87
CA ARG A 1056 40.70 -20.08 -35.86
C ARG A 1056 41.87 -20.41 -34.93
N ASP A 1057 41.58 -20.89 -33.72
CA ASP A 1057 42.62 -21.19 -32.72
C ASP A 1057 43.48 -22.39 -33.15
N GLY A 1058 42.86 -23.46 -33.67
CA GLY A 1058 43.58 -24.64 -34.16
C GLY A 1058 44.45 -24.33 -35.38
N PHE A 1059 43.90 -23.62 -36.38
CA PHE A 1059 44.67 -23.14 -37.51
C PHE A 1059 45.80 -22.20 -37.06
N GLY A 1060 45.50 -21.35 -36.08
CA GLY A 1060 46.45 -20.41 -35.54
C GLY A 1060 47.66 -21.13 -34.91
N LYS A 1061 47.43 -22.13 -34.07
CA LYS A 1061 48.50 -22.94 -33.47
C LYS A 1061 49.33 -23.66 -34.53
N TYR A 1062 48.68 -24.18 -35.57
CA TYR A 1062 49.37 -24.82 -36.67
C TYR A 1062 50.28 -23.84 -37.43
N PHE A 1063 49.77 -22.63 -37.74
CA PHE A 1063 50.56 -21.58 -38.39
C PHE A 1063 51.79 -21.19 -37.57
N ASP A 1064 51.64 -21.02 -36.25
CA ASP A 1064 52.78 -20.64 -35.38
C ASP A 1064 53.86 -21.74 -35.35
N ASN A 1065 53.45 -23.01 -35.27
CA ASN A 1065 54.37 -24.14 -35.36
C ASN A 1065 55.10 -24.18 -36.70
N VAL A 1066 54.39 -23.92 -37.80
CA VAL A 1066 54.97 -23.85 -39.14
C VAL A 1066 55.96 -22.70 -39.28
N VAL A 1067 55.64 -21.52 -38.73
CA VAL A 1067 56.56 -20.37 -38.69
C VAL A 1067 57.81 -20.70 -37.89
N LYS A 1068 57.65 -21.28 -36.69
CA LYS A 1068 58.77 -21.73 -35.85
C LYS A 1068 59.68 -22.72 -36.60
N ASP A 1069 59.08 -23.67 -37.29
CA ASP A 1069 59.77 -24.73 -38.02
C ASP A 1069 60.59 -24.23 -39.22
N TYR A 1070 60.17 -23.14 -39.86
CA TYR A 1070 60.77 -22.63 -41.09
C TYR A 1070 61.57 -21.33 -40.89
N LEU A 1071 61.30 -20.54 -39.86
CA LEU A 1071 61.92 -19.23 -39.61
C LEU A 1071 62.57 -19.11 -38.22
N GLY A 1072 62.39 -20.11 -37.36
CA GLY A 1072 62.94 -20.13 -36.00
C GLY A 1072 62.04 -19.45 -34.95
N ASP A 1073 62.34 -19.73 -33.68
CA ASP A 1073 61.54 -19.28 -32.53
C ASP A 1073 61.49 -17.75 -32.37
N SER A 1074 62.58 -17.05 -32.71
CA SER A 1074 62.70 -15.60 -32.55
C SER A 1074 61.86 -14.79 -33.55
N PHE A 1075 61.46 -15.38 -34.68
CA PHE A 1075 60.71 -14.68 -35.73
C PHE A 1075 59.34 -14.19 -35.26
N SER A 1076 58.73 -14.90 -34.31
CA SER A 1076 57.46 -14.52 -33.69
C SER A 1076 57.45 -13.08 -33.16
N SER A 1077 58.59 -12.56 -32.69
CA SER A 1077 58.74 -11.18 -32.18
C SER A 1077 58.61 -10.08 -33.26
N LEU A 1078 58.81 -10.44 -34.53
CA LEU A 1078 58.73 -9.53 -35.67
C LEU A 1078 57.36 -9.53 -36.34
N MET A 1079 56.48 -10.47 -35.97
CA MET A 1079 55.23 -10.75 -36.66
C MET A 1079 54.02 -10.55 -35.75
N THR A 1080 52.98 -9.90 -36.26
CA THR A 1080 51.65 -9.91 -35.66
C THR A 1080 50.67 -10.56 -36.62
N ARG A 1081 49.68 -11.27 -36.08
CA ARG A 1081 48.68 -11.99 -36.87
C ARG A 1081 47.29 -11.69 -36.36
N LYS A 1082 46.33 -11.49 -37.27
CA LYS A 1082 44.95 -11.14 -36.93
C LYS A 1082 43.99 -11.82 -37.89
N PHE A 1083 42.98 -12.50 -37.35
CA PHE A 1083 41.87 -13.03 -38.15
C PHE A 1083 40.80 -11.96 -38.33
N LEU A 1084 40.39 -11.73 -39.58
CA LEU A 1084 39.30 -10.82 -39.92
C LEU A 1084 38.22 -11.59 -40.70
N ARG A 1085 36.95 -11.47 -40.27
CA ARG A 1085 35.81 -12.14 -40.93
C ARG A 1085 35.28 -11.26 -42.05
N PHE A 1086 35.41 -11.72 -43.29
CA PHE A 1086 34.67 -11.16 -44.42
C PHE A 1086 33.35 -11.93 -44.61
N PRO A 1087 32.36 -11.36 -45.32
CA PRO A 1087 31.14 -12.08 -45.70
C PRO A 1087 31.40 -13.42 -46.39
N GLU A 1088 32.47 -13.47 -47.19
CA GLU A 1088 32.85 -14.61 -48.01
C GLU A 1088 33.66 -15.67 -47.23
N GLY A 1089 34.33 -15.28 -46.14
CA GLY A 1089 35.08 -16.19 -45.27
C GLY A 1089 36.12 -15.49 -44.36
N ASP A 1090 36.82 -16.28 -43.56
CA ASP A 1090 37.92 -15.78 -42.70
C ASP A 1090 39.19 -15.50 -43.51
N VAL A 1091 39.82 -14.34 -43.27
CA VAL A 1091 41.14 -14.00 -43.81
C VAL A 1091 42.12 -13.82 -42.65
N LEU A 1092 43.31 -14.42 -42.75
CA LEU A 1092 44.39 -14.19 -41.79
C LEU A 1092 45.34 -13.12 -42.33
N ILE A 1093 45.41 -12.00 -41.62
CA ILE A 1093 46.28 -10.87 -41.91
C ILE A 1093 47.55 -11.04 -41.08
N ILE A 1094 48.71 -11.11 -41.73
CA ILE A 1094 50.01 -11.30 -41.07
C ILE A 1094 50.88 -10.10 -41.40
N THR A 1095 51.17 -9.26 -40.42
CA THR A 1095 52.05 -8.10 -40.58
C THR A 1095 53.42 -8.40 -39.99
N VAL A 1096 54.47 -8.14 -40.76
CA VAL A 1096 55.86 -8.38 -40.38
C VAL A 1096 56.62 -7.07 -40.40
N LYS A 1097 57.35 -6.79 -39.32
CA LYS A 1097 58.24 -5.63 -39.20
C LYS A 1097 59.58 -5.90 -39.90
N PRO A 1098 60.25 -4.87 -40.43
CA PRO A 1098 61.63 -5.02 -40.87
C PRO A 1098 62.51 -5.45 -39.69
N SER A 1099 63.27 -6.51 -39.89
CA SER A 1099 64.24 -7.04 -38.93
C SER A 1099 65.56 -6.30 -39.06
N LEU A 1100 66.19 -5.97 -37.94
CA LEU A 1100 67.56 -5.47 -37.89
C LEU A 1100 68.60 -6.56 -38.17
N GLN A 1101 68.23 -7.83 -38.04
CA GLN A 1101 69.08 -8.99 -38.29
C GLN A 1101 68.58 -9.79 -39.49
N GLU A 1102 69.47 -10.50 -40.17
CA GLU A 1102 69.13 -11.40 -41.27
C GLU A 1102 68.14 -12.49 -40.82
N VAL A 1103 67.06 -12.66 -41.58
CA VAL A 1103 66.12 -13.76 -41.39
C VAL A 1103 66.34 -14.78 -42.50
N PHE A 1104 66.65 -16.02 -42.13
CA PHE A 1104 66.79 -17.13 -43.06
C PHE A 1104 65.54 -18.01 -43.00
N LEU A 1105 65.10 -18.47 -44.18
CA LEU A 1105 64.15 -19.57 -44.30
C LEU A 1105 64.96 -20.88 -44.21
N LEU A 1106 64.58 -21.78 -43.31
CA LEU A 1106 65.36 -22.95 -42.90
C LEU A 1106 64.97 -24.25 -43.62
N LYS A 1107 63.94 -24.22 -44.46
CA LYS A 1107 63.50 -25.37 -45.25
C LYS A 1107 63.25 -24.96 -46.69
N ASP A 1108 63.52 -25.86 -47.63
CA ASP A 1108 63.24 -25.68 -49.07
C ASP A 1108 61.80 -26.03 -49.45
N GLU A 1109 61.47 -25.94 -50.75
CA GLU A 1109 60.15 -26.26 -51.30
C GLU A 1109 59.73 -27.73 -51.12
N GLU A 1110 60.68 -28.65 -50.95
CA GLU A 1110 60.42 -30.07 -50.67
C GLU A 1110 60.40 -30.38 -49.15
N GLY A 1111 60.67 -29.37 -48.30
CA GLY A 1111 60.66 -29.44 -46.84
C GLY A 1111 61.98 -29.91 -46.21
N ASN A 1112 63.06 -29.99 -46.97
CA ASN A 1112 64.39 -30.37 -46.47
C ASN A 1112 65.09 -29.16 -45.84
N TYR A 1113 65.98 -29.39 -44.87
CA TYR A 1113 66.74 -28.32 -44.24
C TYR A 1113 67.63 -27.59 -45.25
N SER A 1114 67.42 -26.29 -45.41
CA SER A 1114 68.16 -25.41 -46.33
C SER A 1114 68.07 -23.99 -45.82
N GLU A 1115 69.20 -23.32 -45.62
CA GLU A 1115 69.24 -21.93 -45.16
C GLU A 1115 69.27 -20.97 -46.36
N GLN A 1116 68.15 -20.28 -46.60
CA GLN A 1116 67.99 -19.39 -47.74
C GLN A 1116 67.55 -18.01 -47.27
N LEU A 1117 68.26 -16.97 -47.72
CA LEU A 1117 67.91 -15.60 -47.43
C LEU A 1117 67.13 -15.00 -48.61
N TYR A 1118 65.91 -14.56 -48.33
CA TYR A 1118 65.04 -13.91 -49.30
C TYR A 1118 64.93 -12.42 -49.02
N ILE A 1119 64.94 -11.61 -50.08
CA ILE A 1119 64.59 -10.20 -50.03
C ILE A 1119 63.40 -9.91 -50.94
N ARG A 1120 62.63 -8.89 -50.60
CA ARG A 1120 61.60 -8.33 -51.47
C ARG A 1120 62.24 -7.41 -52.51
N ASN A 1121 61.95 -7.66 -53.79
CA ASN A 1121 62.37 -6.83 -54.91
C ASN A 1121 61.12 -6.51 -55.74
N LEU A 1122 60.64 -5.27 -55.65
CA LEU A 1122 59.32 -4.85 -56.14
C LEU A 1122 58.22 -5.79 -55.58
N SER A 1123 57.40 -6.38 -56.44
CA SER A 1123 56.36 -7.36 -56.08
C SER A 1123 56.84 -8.82 -56.06
N SER A 1124 58.15 -9.09 -56.00
CA SER A 1124 58.68 -10.47 -56.02
C SER A 1124 59.65 -10.77 -54.88
N SER A 1125 59.60 -11.99 -54.34
CA SER A 1125 60.52 -12.47 -53.30
C SER A 1125 61.68 -13.23 -53.95
N LYS A 1126 62.91 -12.71 -53.88
CA LYS A 1126 64.11 -13.26 -54.54
C LYS A 1126 65.13 -13.76 -53.52
N ALA A 1127 65.69 -14.95 -53.76
CA ALA A 1127 66.79 -15.49 -52.97
C ALA A 1127 68.11 -14.77 -53.30
N LEU A 1128 68.89 -14.46 -52.28
CA LEU A 1128 70.23 -13.87 -52.44
C LEU A 1128 71.32 -14.94 -52.31
N TRP A 1129 72.32 -14.84 -53.18
CA TRP A 1129 73.48 -15.74 -53.20
C TRP A 1129 74.76 -14.95 -53.48
N GLY A 1130 75.91 -15.49 -53.05
CA GLY A 1130 77.23 -14.94 -53.37
C GLY A 1130 77.42 -13.47 -52.97
N ILE A 1131 77.92 -12.66 -53.91
CA ILE A 1131 78.30 -11.25 -53.68
C ILE A 1131 77.13 -10.39 -53.17
N GLU A 1132 75.92 -10.60 -53.70
CA GLU A 1132 74.75 -9.80 -53.32
C GLU A 1132 74.28 -10.09 -51.90
N LEU A 1133 74.38 -11.35 -51.44
CA LEU A 1133 74.14 -11.72 -50.04
C LEU A 1133 75.13 -11.01 -49.11
N THR A 1134 76.43 -11.03 -49.44
CA THR A 1134 77.45 -10.36 -48.63
C THR A 1134 77.24 -8.84 -48.55
N LYS A 1135 76.86 -8.20 -49.66
CA LYS A 1135 76.53 -6.76 -49.68
C LYS A 1135 75.31 -6.47 -48.80
N PHE A 1136 74.26 -7.28 -48.90
CA PHE A 1136 73.05 -7.12 -48.10
C PHE A 1136 73.36 -7.19 -46.60
N ILE A 1137 74.07 -8.23 -46.16
CA ILE A 1137 74.47 -8.42 -44.76
C ILE A 1137 75.30 -7.24 -44.25
N LYS A 1138 76.29 -6.79 -45.04
CA LYS A 1138 77.14 -5.65 -44.67
C LYS A 1138 76.34 -4.36 -44.50
N ASN A 1139 75.42 -4.08 -45.42
CA ASN A 1139 74.55 -2.90 -45.33
C ASN A 1139 73.60 -2.98 -44.13
N LYS A 1140 73.05 -4.16 -43.85
CA LYS A 1140 72.17 -4.39 -42.69
C LYS A 1140 72.89 -4.15 -41.37
N HIS A 1141 74.13 -4.62 -41.26
CA HIS A 1141 75.00 -4.37 -40.10
C HIS A 1141 75.37 -2.89 -39.93
N ILE A 1142 75.56 -2.13 -41.02
CA ILE A 1142 75.79 -0.67 -40.97
C ILE A 1142 74.55 0.05 -40.42
N ASN A 1143 73.36 -0.25 -40.96
CA ASN A 1143 72.10 0.33 -40.47
C ASN A 1143 71.84 0.03 -38.99
N GLN A 1144 72.25 -1.15 -38.52
CA GLN A 1144 72.15 -1.53 -37.10
C GLN A 1144 73.05 -0.67 -36.20
N LEU A 1145 74.24 -0.26 -36.67
CA LEU A 1145 75.13 0.64 -35.94
C LEU A 1145 74.62 2.08 -35.93
N GLU A 1146 74.09 2.57 -37.05
CA GLU A 1146 73.49 3.92 -37.15
C GLU A 1146 72.26 4.07 -36.23
N SER A 1147 71.37 3.07 -36.21
CA SER A 1147 70.18 3.08 -35.35
C SER A 1147 70.52 3.12 -33.85
N LYS A 1148 71.62 2.47 -33.42
CA LYS A 1148 72.13 2.53 -32.04
C LYS A 1148 72.76 3.89 -31.70
N HIS A 1149 73.35 4.59 -32.67
CA HIS A 1149 73.93 5.91 -32.46
C HIS A 1149 72.84 6.98 -32.23
N ILE A 1150 71.75 6.93 -32.99
CA ILE A 1150 70.61 7.85 -32.86
C ILE A 1150 69.91 7.72 -31.49
N THR A 1151 69.79 6.49 -30.96
CA THR A 1151 69.16 6.27 -29.63
C THR A 1151 69.98 6.80 -28.46
N ILE A 1152 71.30 6.96 -28.64
CA ILE A 1152 72.19 7.51 -27.61
C ILE A 1152 72.12 9.05 -27.60
N GLU A 1153 71.97 9.70 -28.77
CA GLU A 1153 71.76 11.15 -28.84
C GLU A 1153 70.37 11.58 -28.32
N ASP A 1154 69.33 10.81 -28.58
CA ASP A 1154 67.96 11.06 -28.06
C ASP A 1154 67.81 10.78 -26.56
N GLN A 1155 68.75 10.07 -25.92
CA GLN A 1155 68.81 9.92 -24.46
C GLN A 1155 69.61 11.02 -23.76
N TYR A 1156 70.35 11.84 -24.52
CA TYR A 1156 71.15 12.96 -24.02
C TYR A 1156 70.53 14.35 -24.29
N ASN A 1157 69.49 14.44 -25.12
CA ASN A 1157 68.59 15.60 -25.27
C ASN A 1157 67.30 15.39 -24.48
#